data_AF-A0A936II15-F1
#
_entry.id   AF-A0A936II15-F1
#
_cell.length_a   1.000
_cell.length_b   1.000
_cell.length_c   1.000
_cell.angle_alpha   90.00
_cell.angle_beta   90.00
_cell.angle_gamma   90.00
#
_symmetry.space_group_name_H-M   'P 1'
#
loop_
_entity.id
_entity.type
_entity.pdbx_description
1 polymer ?
#
loop_
_entity_poly.entity_id
_entity_poly.type
_entity_poly.pdbx_seq_one_letter_code
_entity_poly.pdbx_strand_id
1 'polypeptide(L)'
;MCRRCVLWLAVFGGLTVLAGPAVAESLHFTYLWHLEQPIYWPDRQVGPPDRYERAWQSIQRKDANPAAHPLNNLREIFGLADRVAAYQHRPKDCVGAIAWTAEGGAQVSYSGGLIENIWSLGEASQLGYAANWTTHWRTARGWTTSGGKPRMDMVVFPFHHALLPLCDDSAVRKQIQLYKRAYADAWGATPPMSKGFFPSEMAFSERLIPILAAEGIEWCVVSSEKISRAVSNFPVVLGTGGINCDPPNKADQLNPPQDHWFRLHIDRGCSPAAAYPYAYQPRYMRYVDPGTGAESHIVAVPACQALGWKDGYSPLGLSYFATLSQHNPAARPMLVLLAHDGDNAWGGGYSYYMEAVPNFVSQAAAAGYVATTVQQYLADHPPPLDDIVHVEDGAWVNADGDFGSPQMLNWNWPPVTAGGQVDIAGGWAEDIRNWAVIVAAQNRVDTAEQIAGGVDVARVLYPGQSTTPVERAWHYFMGALNSGYMYYGTALDMEVKPTIACNLAVSYADQVIGSGAQDATPPTIWIPQRHPWNPGGLNFGPVYGYQQHVNNGDFWVWTFVYDVSGVQSVTLKLRLDDDGVVTDANRTYAGGAGVGAWQSLPMTARDFPAGNVYNDPTIDFFVMPTCIARQYTAQVTGVRSKLVDYYVEAIDTRGYLRRSPIQRVWVGDGQGAGGGSVVTITPNPALAGQPVTIRYNPSGRPLAQATQVCLHYGFNQWNPVINPDPAMTWNSAESVWQVTVTVSPSATQLDCVFNDCSGTWDNNSGQDWHFPVQGGQPADVWDIDGQLDADATLVAENGVLRLYAGLKGTTLYLAAPDAGEGNDHFIFVACPPGSLRAAPWAKAGQVAGWAAFIGNENSNLWCGWFDAQGATQVAAGGGSGWLEGTLDLAGEFGALPESVWLAFGPYASPDGGGLIAFAQVPPSVNGDGNVDAAEYVEFPLTTAPRRGDTNCDGVIDFDDIDPFVLALAGQAAYAAQYPDCTWLSADADCDGAVDFDDIDAFVACLSGPCDCP
;
A
#
# COMPACT_ATOMS: atom_id res chain seq x y z
N MET A 1 34.58 18.35 -37.62
CA MET A 1 34.82 18.30 -39.08
C MET A 1 35.19 16.86 -39.41
N CYS A 2 34.58 16.08 -40.31
CA CYS A 2 33.78 16.34 -41.49
C CYS A 2 32.77 15.19 -41.71
N ARG A 3 31.56 15.54 -42.16
CA ARG A 3 30.41 14.69 -42.47
C ARG A 3 30.68 13.70 -43.61
N ARG A 4 30.04 12.53 -43.58
CA ARG A 4 29.58 11.80 -44.77
C ARG A 4 28.18 11.25 -44.54
N CYS A 5 27.17 12.02 -44.96
CA CYS A 5 25.82 11.56 -45.21
C CYS A 5 25.81 10.84 -46.57
N VAL A 6 25.27 9.62 -46.61
CA VAL A 6 24.87 8.96 -47.87
C VAL A 6 23.36 9.09 -47.97
N LEU A 7 22.92 9.91 -48.93
CA LEU A 7 21.53 10.11 -49.31
C LEU A 7 21.05 8.91 -50.14
N TRP A 8 20.02 8.21 -49.69
CA TRP A 8 19.27 7.27 -50.55
C TRP A 8 18.09 8.04 -51.17
N LEU A 9 18.10 8.16 -52.50
CA LEU A 9 16.95 8.63 -53.29
C LEU A 9 15.93 7.48 -53.40
N ALA A 10 14.72 7.69 -52.87
CA ALA A 10 13.58 6.81 -53.12
C ALA A 10 12.86 7.24 -54.40
N VAL A 11 12.78 6.33 -55.38
CA VAL A 11 11.89 6.45 -56.54
C VAL A 11 10.52 5.94 -56.13
N PHE A 12 9.53 6.84 -56.10
CA PHE A 12 8.12 6.49 -55.91
C PHE A 12 7.59 5.79 -57.17
N GLY A 13 7.52 4.45 -57.12
CA GLY A 13 6.70 3.63 -58.02
C GLY A 13 5.52 3.08 -57.24
N GLY A 14 4.35 3.69 -57.39
CA GLY A 14 3.12 3.25 -56.73
C GLY A 14 2.65 1.89 -57.27
N LEU A 15 2.87 0.84 -56.49
CA LEU A 15 2.09 -0.39 -56.54
C LEU A 15 1.25 -0.45 -55.26
N THR A 16 -0.03 -0.11 -55.35
CA THR A 16 -1.00 -0.38 -54.29
C THR A 16 -1.22 -1.87 -54.19
N VAL A 17 -0.45 -2.54 -53.34
CA VAL A 17 -0.79 -3.88 -52.84
C VAL A 17 -1.95 -3.69 -51.87
N LEU A 18 -3.13 -4.17 -52.26
CA LEU A 18 -4.25 -4.34 -51.34
C LEU A 18 -3.78 -5.30 -50.24
N ALA A 19 -3.51 -4.77 -49.04
CA ALA A 19 -3.29 -5.58 -47.85
C ALA A 19 -4.58 -6.37 -47.60
N GLY A 20 -4.51 -7.69 -47.72
CA GLY A 20 -5.56 -8.57 -47.22
C GLY A 20 -5.72 -8.37 -45.70
N PRO A 21 -6.84 -8.82 -45.11
CA PRO A 21 -6.96 -8.82 -43.65
C PRO A 21 -5.77 -9.56 -43.05
N ALA A 22 -5.05 -8.93 -42.12
CA ALA A 22 -4.00 -9.58 -41.36
C ALA A 22 -4.60 -10.82 -40.68
N VAL A 23 -4.03 -12.00 -40.93
CA VAL A 23 -4.41 -13.22 -40.21
C VAL A 23 -4.09 -12.94 -38.74
N ALA A 24 -5.08 -13.04 -37.86
CA ALA A 24 -4.87 -12.84 -36.43
C ALA A 24 -3.82 -13.84 -35.94
N GLU A 25 -2.73 -13.32 -35.38
CA GLU A 25 -1.64 -14.13 -34.88
C GLU A 25 -2.04 -14.86 -33.59
N SER A 26 -1.52 -16.08 -33.42
CA SER A 26 -1.82 -16.93 -32.28
C SER A 26 -1.14 -16.46 -31.00
N LEU A 27 -1.55 -16.99 -29.84
CA LEU A 27 -0.83 -16.79 -28.57
C LEU A 27 0.58 -17.42 -28.64
N HIS A 28 1.60 -16.69 -28.19
CA HIS A 28 2.97 -17.19 -28.05
C HIS A 28 3.25 -17.60 -26.61
N PHE A 29 4.12 -18.59 -26.41
CA PHE A 29 4.58 -18.99 -25.09
C PHE A 29 6.02 -19.50 -25.11
N THR A 30 6.67 -19.45 -23.96
CA THR A 30 8.04 -19.96 -23.78
C THR A 30 8.29 -20.25 -22.29
N TYR A 31 9.46 -20.81 -21.99
CA TYR A 31 9.86 -21.25 -20.65
C TYR A 31 11.10 -20.49 -20.19
N LEU A 32 11.18 -20.21 -18.88
CA LEU A 32 12.42 -19.87 -18.20
C LEU A 32 12.66 -20.81 -17.04
N TRP A 33 13.77 -21.54 -17.10
CA TRP A 33 14.21 -22.43 -16.01
C TRP A 33 15.31 -21.74 -15.21
N HIS A 34 15.01 -21.43 -13.96
CA HIS A 34 15.95 -20.80 -13.05
C HIS A 34 16.74 -21.85 -12.27
N LEU A 35 18.07 -21.83 -12.38
CA LEU A 35 18.97 -22.78 -11.73
C LEU A 35 19.94 -22.02 -10.81
N GLU A 36 19.79 -22.22 -9.51
CA GLU A 36 20.58 -21.52 -8.48
C GLU A 36 21.08 -22.46 -7.39
N GLN A 37 22.34 -22.27 -7.00
CA GLN A 37 22.88 -22.73 -5.73
C GLN A 37 23.92 -21.71 -5.23
N PRO A 38 23.89 -21.32 -3.95
CA PRO A 38 24.80 -20.32 -3.41
C PRO A 38 26.23 -20.86 -3.30
N ILE A 39 27.18 -19.95 -3.08
CA ILE A 39 28.41 -20.31 -2.39
C ILE A 39 28.01 -20.66 -0.95
N TYR A 40 28.13 -21.93 -0.56
CA TYR A 40 27.58 -22.37 0.72
C TYR A 40 28.40 -21.90 1.93
N TRP A 41 29.69 -21.64 1.73
CA TRP A 41 30.59 -21.19 2.77
C TRP A 41 31.51 -20.10 2.24
N PRO A 42 31.17 -18.82 2.44
CA PRO A 42 31.90 -17.70 1.86
C PRO A 42 33.15 -17.31 2.68
N ASP A 43 33.68 -18.23 3.49
CA ASP A 43 34.94 -18.09 4.21
C ASP A 43 36.13 -18.54 3.34
N ARG A 44 37.33 -18.15 3.77
CA ARG A 44 38.57 -18.54 3.10
C ARG A 44 38.75 -20.05 3.07
N GLN A 45 38.91 -20.59 1.87
CA GLN A 45 39.19 -22.01 1.68
C GLN A 45 40.54 -22.42 2.28
N VAL A 46 40.63 -23.69 2.70
CA VAL A 46 41.88 -24.27 3.17
C VAL A 46 42.86 -24.47 2.00
N GLY A 47 43.99 -23.77 2.06
CA GLY A 47 45.06 -23.86 1.05
C GLY A 47 44.92 -22.83 -0.09
N PRO A 48 45.85 -22.85 -1.07
CA PRO A 48 45.81 -21.92 -2.20
C PRO A 48 44.82 -22.38 -3.31
N PRO A 49 44.31 -21.45 -4.13
CA PRO A 49 44.44 -19.99 -3.98
C PRO A 49 43.57 -19.46 -2.83
N ASP A 50 43.82 -18.26 -2.34
CA ASP A 50 42.99 -17.65 -1.30
C ASP A 50 41.69 -17.08 -1.92
N ARG A 51 40.57 -17.74 -1.64
CA ARG A 51 39.22 -17.48 -2.15
C ARG A 51 38.18 -18.16 -1.28
N TYR A 52 36.89 -17.90 -1.51
CA TYR A 52 35.83 -18.64 -0.83
C TYR A 52 35.78 -20.14 -1.21
N GLU A 53 35.19 -20.96 -0.34
CA GLU A 53 35.02 -22.40 -0.56
C GLU A 53 33.92 -22.71 -1.58
N ARG A 54 34.22 -23.55 -2.56
CA ARG A 54 33.22 -24.14 -3.46
C ARG A 54 32.73 -25.48 -2.91
N ALA A 55 31.62 -25.98 -3.44
CA ALA A 55 30.93 -27.18 -2.96
C ALA A 55 31.85 -28.37 -2.62
N TRP A 56 32.80 -28.74 -3.50
CA TRP A 56 33.67 -29.89 -3.23
C TRP A 56 34.60 -29.66 -2.02
N GLN A 57 35.21 -28.47 -1.91
CA GLN A 57 36.06 -28.14 -0.77
C GLN A 57 35.26 -28.16 0.54
N SER A 58 34.05 -27.59 0.54
CA SER A 58 33.17 -27.63 1.73
C SER A 58 32.71 -29.06 2.08
N ILE A 59 32.48 -29.94 1.09
CA ILE A 59 32.21 -31.36 1.35
C ILE A 59 33.42 -32.02 2.02
N GLN A 60 34.63 -31.80 1.51
CA GLN A 60 35.85 -32.39 2.09
C GLN A 60 36.07 -31.91 3.53
N ARG A 61 35.81 -30.63 3.80
CA ARG A 61 35.87 -30.06 5.15
C ARG A 61 34.90 -30.77 6.09
N LYS A 62 33.66 -30.99 5.64
CA LYS A 62 32.62 -31.66 6.43
C LYS A 62 32.88 -33.17 6.61
N ASP A 63 33.45 -33.83 5.61
CA ASP A 63 33.88 -35.22 5.74
C ASP A 63 35.00 -35.36 6.79
N ALA A 64 35.89 -34.37 6.90
CA ALA A 64 36.95 -34.34 7.90
C ALA A 64 36.43 -33.96 9.31
N ASN A 65 35.39 -33.11 9.38
CA ASN A 65 34.72 -32.74 10.62
C ASN A 65 33.21 -32.53 10.36
N PRO A 66 32.35 -33.49 10.73
CA PRO A 66 30.91 -33.39 10.47
C PRO A 66 30.21 -32.18 11.11
N ALA A 67 30.80 -31.61 12.17
CA ALA A 67 30.31 -30.40 12.84
C ALA A 67 30.84 -29.09 12.20
N ALA A 68 31.66 -29.18 11.15
CA ALA A 68 32.16 -28.00 10.45
C ALA A 68 31.06 -27.35 9.58
N HIS A 69 31.18 -26.05 9.44
CA HIS A 69 30.39 -25.27 8.48
C HIS A 69 30.87 -25.51 7.04
N PRO A 70 29.99 -25.41 6.04
CA PRO A 70 28.58 -25.03 6.16
C PRO A 70 27.72 -26.17 6.72
N LEU A 71 26.71 -25.82 7.51
CA LEU A 71 25.80 -26.79 8.14
C LEU A 71 24.90 -27.48 7.09
N ASN A 72 24.74 -26.92 5.89
CA ASN A 72 24.03 -27.55 4.77
C ASN A 72 24.57 -28.94 4.41
N ASN A 73 23.67 -29.87 4.03
CA ASN A 73 24.05 -31.19 3.53
C ASN A 73 24.34 -31.18 2.03
N LEU A 74 25.56 -30.79 1.65
CA LEU A 74 25.91 -30.63 0.23
C LEU A 74 25.91 -31.95 -0.56
N ARG A 75 26.17 -33.09 0.09
CA ARG A 75 26.09 -34.40 -0.58
C ARG A 75 24.66 -34.76 -0.98
N GLU A 76 23.69 -34.43 -0.13
CA GLU A 76 22.27 -34.58 -0.44
C GLU A 76 21.86 -33.59 -1.53
N ILE A 77 22.16 -32.30 -1.35
CA ILE A 77 21.77 -31.23 -2.27
C ILE A 77 22.28 -31.49 -3.69
N PHE A 78 23.55 -31.85 -3.85
CA PHE A 78 24.17 -32.07 -5.17
C PHE A 78 24.09 -33.52 -5.64
N GLY A 79 23.73 -34.49 -4.78
CA GLY A 79 23.71 -35.91 -5.11
C GLY A 79 22.38 -36.45 -5.66
N LEU A 80 21.31 -35.64 -5.66
CA LEU A 80 20.02 -36.03 -6.24
C LEU A 80 20.14 -36.22 -7.75
N ALA A 81 19.74 -37.38 -8.27
CA ALA A 81 19.89 -37.72 -9.68
C ALA A 81 19.22 -36.70 -10.63
N ASP A 82 18.05 -36.20 -10.26
CA ASP A 82 17.35 -35.16 -11.04
C ASP A 82 18.13 -33.85 -11.08
N ARG A 83 18.70 -33.38 -9.96
CA ARG A 83 19.56 -32.18 -9.94
C ARG A 83 20.85 -32.38 -10.73
N VAL A 84 21.51 -33.53 -10.55
CA VAL A 84 22.70 -33.89 -11.33
C VAL A 84 22.41 -33.83 -12.83
N ALA A 85 21.22 -34.24 -13.26
CA ALA A 85 20.80 -34.16 -14.65
C ALA A 85 20.40 -32.73 -15.07
N ALA A 86 19.61 -32.03 -14.25
CA ALA A 86 19.15 -30.65 -14.49
C ALA A 86 20.32 -29.70 -14.71
N TYR A 87 21.36 -29.81 -13.89
CA TYR A 87 22.53 -28.96 -13.96
C TYR A 87 23.48 -29.24 -15.14
N GLN A 88 23.40 -30.43 -15.73
CA GLN A 88 24.37 -30.87 -16.75
C GLN A 88 23.79 -31.02 -18.15
N HIS A 89 22.59 -31.61 -18.34
CA HIS A 89 22.14 -32.00 -19.68
C HIS A 89 20.62 -32.06 -19.88
N ARG A 90 19.82 -32.22 -18.82
CA ARG A 90 18.37 -32.46 -18.95
C ARG A 90 17.62 -31.33 -19.67
N PRO A 91 17.88 -30.04 -19.39
CA PRO A 91 17.29 -28.94 -20.15
C PRO A 91 17.61 -28.99 -21.65
N LYS A 92 18.85 -29.36 -22.00
CA LYS A 92 19.27 -29.56 -23.40
C LYS A 92 18.49 -30.70 -24.06
N ASP A 93 18.26 -31.81 -23.36
CA ASP A 93 17.48 -32.93 -23.90
C ASP A 93 15.99 -32.56 -24.09
N CYS A 94 15.41 -31.79 -23.17
CA CYS A 94 14.06 -31.25 -23.28
C CYS A 94 13.91 -30.34 -24.53
N VAL A 95 14.80 -29.35 -24.70
CA VAL A 95 14.78 -28.47 -25.88
C VAL A 95 14.97 -29.27 -27.17
N GLY A 96 15.79 -30.33 -27.15
CA GLY A 96 15.94 -31.25 -28.27
C GLY A 96 14.65 -31.99 -28.63
N ALA A 97 13.85 -32.38 -27.63
CA ALA A 97 12.57 -33.08 -27.84
C ALA A 97 11.49 -32.21 -28.49
N ILE A 98 11.58 -30.88 -28.34
CA ILE A 98 10.64 -29.92 -28.94
C ILE A 98 11.19 -29.19 -30.18
N ALA A 99 12.40 -29.57 -30.65
CA ALA A 99 13.09 -28.89 -31.75
C ALA A 99 12.39 -29.03 -33.12
N TRP A 100 11.39 -29.90 -33.24
CA TRP A 100 10.54 -30.02 -34.43
C TRP A 100 9.62 -28.81 -34.64
N THR A 101 9.38 -28.01 -33.60
CA THR A 101 8.69 -26.71 -33.71
C THR A 101 9.60 -25.70 -34.40
N ALA A 102 9.03 -24.72 -35.13
CA ALA A 102 9.82 -23.73 -35.86
C ALA A 102 10.68 -22.86 -34.93
N GLU A 103 10.13 -22.46 -33.78
CA GLU A 103 10.72 -21.43 -32.90
C GLU A 103 10.90 -21.88 -31.45
N GLY A 104 10.40 -23.06 -31.08
CA GLY A 104 10.35 -23.49 -29.68
C GLY A 104 11.72 -23.63 -29.05
N GLY A 105 11.80 -23.19 -27.79
CA GLY A 105 13.00 -23.22 -26.98
C GLY A 105 12.70 -22.73 -25.55
N ALA A 106 13.76 -22.47 -24.81
CA ALA A 106 13.69 -21.99 -23.43
C ALA A 106 14.80 -20.97 -23.15
N GLN A 107 14.56 -20.15 -22.14
CA GLN A 107 15.57 -19.33 -21.49
C GLN A 107 16.06 -20.07 -20.24
N VAL A 108 17.33 -19.91 -19.89
CA VAL A 108 17.89 -20.49 -18.66
C VAL A 108 18.73 -19.45 -17.98
N SER A 109 18.38 -19.12 -16.74
CA SER A 109 19.26 -18.39 -15.84
C SER A 109 20.01 -19.39 -14.98
N TYR A 110 21.32 -19.25 -14.90
CA TYR A 110 22.20 -20.21 -14.24
C TYR A 110 23.26 -19.42 -13.50
N SER A 111 23.28 -19.45 -12.18
CA SER A 111 24.15 -18.55 -11.42
C SER A 111 25.64 -18.88 -11.49
N GLY A 112 26.44 -17.88 -11.16
CA GLY A 112 27.88 -18.02 -10.99
C GLY A 112 28.27 -18.95 -9.84
N GLY A 113 27.54 -18.87 -8.71
CA GLY A 113 27.74 -19.78 -7.58
C GLY A 113 27.58 -21.25 -7.98
N LEU A 114 26.51 -21.57 -8.72
CA LEU A 114 26.26 -22.91 -9.23
C LEU A 114 27.31 -23.36 -10.26
N ILE A 115 27.66 -22.47 -11.19
CA ILE A 115 28.74 -22.68 -12.17
C ILE A 115 30.03 -23.11 -11.45
N GLU A 116 30.44 -22.37 -10.42
CA GLU A 116 31.64 -22.67 -9.65
C GLU A 116 31.56 -23.97 -8.85
N ASN A 117 30.42 -24.20 -8.17
CA ASN A 117 30.18 -25.42 -7.42
C ASN A 117 30.31 -26.66 -8.31
N ILE A 118 29.72 -26.66 -9.50
CA ILE A 118 29.76 -27.80 -10.41
C ILE A 118 31.14 -27.98 -11.02
N TRP A 119 31.88 -26.91 -11.33
CA TRP A 119 33.28 -27.06 -11.71
C TRP A 119 34.08 -27.77 -10.62
N SER A 120 33.92 -27.38 -9.35
CA SER A 120 34.64 -28.04 -8.25
C SER A 120 34.32 -29.53 -8.13
N LEU A 121 33.06 -29.91 -8.33
CA LEU A 121 32.61 -31.31 -8.29
C LEU A 121 33.07 -32.10 -9.52
N GLY A 122 32.98 -31.51 -10.70
CA GLY A 122 33.38 -32.11 -11.97
C GLY A 122 34.89 -32.33 -12.09
N GLU A 123 35.70 -31.36 -11.65
CA GLU A 123 37.17 -31.50 -11.56
C GLU A 123 37.58 -32.66 -10.64
N ALA A 124 36.82 -32.87 -9.55
CA ALA A 124 37.03 -33.97 -8.62
C ALA A 124 36.38 -35.29 -9.06
N SER A 125 35.57 -35.27 -10.13
CA SER A 125 34.74 -36.40 -10.60
C SER A 125 33.85 -36.98 -9.49
N GLN A 126 33.16 -36.11 -8.75
CA GLN A 126 32.34 -36.49 -7.59
C GLN A 126 30.85 -36.30 -7.86
N LEU A 127 30.03 -37.09 -7.16
CA LEU A 127 28.56 -36.99 -7.16
C LEU A 127 27.89 -37.06 -8.56
N GLY A 128 28.56 -37.62 -9.56
CA GLY A 128 28.03 -37.74 -10.92
C GLY A 128 28.22 -36.50 -11.81
N TYR A 129 29.01 -35.51 -11.37
CA TYR A 129 29.37 -34.35 -12.20
C TYR A 129 30.61 -34.64 -13.04
N ALA A 130 30.54 -34.29 -14.33
CA ALA A 130 31.64 -34.46 -15.27
C ALA A 130 32.44 -33.15 -15.43
N ALA A 131 33.76 -33.23 -15.59
CA ALA A 131 34.60 -32.04 -15.83
C ALA A 131 34.20 -31.25 -17.10
N ASN A 132 33.57 -31.91 -18.08
CA ASN A 132 33.12 -31.31 -19.35
C ASN A 132 31.60 -31.05 -19.39
N TRP A 133 30.94 -30.93 -18.23
CA TRP A 133 29.48 -30.73 -18.10
C TRP A 133 28.92 -29.60 -18.97
N THR A 134 29.70 -28.52 -19.20
CA THR A 134 29.31 -27.36 -20.03
C THR A 134 29.08 -27.69 -21.51
N THR A 135 29.55 -28.84 -21.99
CA THR A 135 29.46 -29.23 -23.41
C THR A 135 28.01 -29.35 -23.89
N HIS A 136 27.11 -29.84 -23.04
CA HIS A 136 25.69 -29.98 -23.38
C HIS A 136 25.02 -28.63 -23.54
N TRP A 137 25.28 -27.70 -22.63
CA TRP A 137 24.79 -26.32 -22.70
C TRP A 137 25.29 -25.61 -23.98
N ARG A 138 26.59 -25.70 -24.28
CA ARG A 138 27.18 -25.15 -25.51
C ARG A 138 26.55 -25.74 -26.78
N THR A 139 26.24 -27.04 -26.77
CA THR A 139 25.56 -27.71 -27.89
C THR A 139 24.17 -27.14 -28.09
N ALA A 140 23.36 -27.02 -27.03
CA ALA A 140 21.99 -26.50 -27.13
C ALA A 140 21.94 -25.03 -27.54
N ARG A 141 22.87 -24.20 -27.05
CA ARG A 141 22.99 -22.79 -27.49
C ARG A 141 23.25 -22.67 -28.99
N GLY A 142 23.92 -23.65 -29.60
CA GLY A 142 24.16 -23.69 -31.03
C GLY A 142 22.92 -24.01 -31.87
N TRP A 143 21.83 -24.49 -31.27
CA TRP A 143 20.58 -24.76 -31.97
C TRP A 143 19.78 -23.47 -32.14
N THR A 144 19.20 -23.29 -33.33
CA THR A 144 18.51 -22.05 -33.68
C THR A 144 17.06 -22.28 -34.04
N THR A 145 16.25 -21.26 -33.75
CA THR A 145 14.89 -21.07 -34.29
C THR A 145 14.94 -20.84 -35.81
N SER A 146 13.78 -20.87 -36.47
CA SER A 146 13.63 -20.46 -37.87
C SER A 146 14.18 -19.06 -38.16
N GLY A 147 14.08 -18.12 -37.21
CA GLY A 147 14.65 -16.77 -37.30
C GLY A 147 16.12 -16.65 -36.86
N GLY A 148 16.82 -17.77 -36.63
CA GLY A 148 18.25 -17.77 -36.34
C GLY A 148 18.61 -17.34 -34.90
N LYS A 149 17.66 -17.34 -33.97
CA LYS A 149 17.88 -17.05 -32.54
C LYS A 149 18.17 -18.35 -31.77
N PRO A 150 18.94 -18.32 -30.67
CA PRO A 150 19.22 -19.53 -29.89
C PRO A 150 17.92 -20.16 -29.34
N ARG A 151 17.76 -21.49 -29.45
CA ARG A 151 16.68 -22.23 -28.78
C ARG A 151 16.92 -22.42 -27.29
N MET A 152 18.17 -22.40 -26.87
CA MET A 152 18.57 -22.36 -25.48
C MET A 152 19.26 -21.03 -25.25
N ASP A 153 18.54 -20.07 -24.67
CA ASP A 153 19.09 -18.75 -24.41
C ASP A 153 19.55 -18.66 -22.94
N MET A 154 20.88 -18.70 -22.73
CA MET A 154 21.47 -18.52 -21.41
C MET A 154 21.45 -17.03 -21.07
N VAL A 155 20.47 -16.59 -20.27
CA VAL A 155 20.28 -15.17 -19.93
C VAL A 155 21.34 -14.70 -18.94
N VAL A 156 21.68 -13.42 -18.98
CA VAL A 156 22.57 -12.80 -18.00
C VAL A 156 21.89 -12.79 -16.63
N PHE A 157 22.67 -13.01 -15.58
CA PHE A 157 22.18 -13.21 -14.22
C PHE A 157 23.14 -12.57 -13.20
N PRO A 158 22.69 -12.09 -12.02
CA PRO A 158 23.59 -11.70 -10.94
C PRO A 158 24.49 -12.88 -10.54
N PHE A 159 25.82 -12.73 -10.63
CA PHE A 159 26.73 -13.87 -10.49
C PHE A 159 26.52 -14.65 -9.19
N HIS A 160 26.44 -13.98 -8.04
CA HIS A 160 26.22 -14.59 -6.73
C HIS A 160 24.75 -14.60 -6.31
N HIS A 161 23.80 -14.44 -7.24
CA HIS A 161 22.37 -14.40 -6.94
C HIS A 161 22.00 -13.27 -5.97
N ALA A 162 22.57 -12.08 -6.17
CA ALA A 162 22.30 -10.93 -5.32
C ALA A 162 20.92 -10.30 -5.60
N LEU A 163 20.22 -9.90 -4.53
CA LEU A 163 18.94 -9.19 -4.64
C LEU A 163 19.19 -7.73 -5.03
N LEU A 164 19.34 -7.50 -6.34
CA LEU A 164 19.87 -6.25 -6.89
C LEU A 164 19.15 -4.97 -6.44
N PRO A 165 17.81 -4.90 -6.28
CA PRO A 165 17.13 -3.68 -5.85
C PRO A 165 17.59 -3.13 -4.48
N LEU A 166 18.22 -3.97 -3.65
CA LEU A 166 18.75 -3.62 -2.33
C LEU A 166 20.28 -3.40 -2.29
N CYS A 167 20.97 -3.58 -3.42
CA CYS A 167 22.42 -3.43 -3.53
C CYS A 167 22.82 -2.04 -4.07
N ASP A 168 24.02 -1.55 -3.72
CA ASP A 168 24.57 -0.33 -4.34
C ASP A 168 24.93 -0.57 -5.81
N ASP A 169 24.83 0.49 -6.63
CA ASP A 169 25.12 0.48 -8.07
C ASP A 169 26.47 -0.15 -8.42
N SER A 170 27.49 0.06 -7.58
CA SER A 170 28.82 -0.52 -7.78
C SER A 170 28.77 -2.05 -7.70
N ALA A 171 28.11 -2.61 -6.68
CA ALA A 171 27.89 -4.05 -6.54
C ALA A 171 27.01 -4.62 -7.65
N VAL A 172 25.90 -3.94 -8.00
CA VAL A 172 25.03 -4.36 -9.10
C VAL A 172 25.84 -4.52 -10.39
N ARG A 173 26.65 -3.50 -10.73
CA ARG A 173 27.51 -3.55 -11.92
C ARG A 173 28.54 -4.68 -11.83
N LYS A 174 29.19 -4.86 -10.69
CA LYS A 174 30.20 -5.92 -10.51
C LYS A 174 29.58 -7.33 -10.61
N GLN A 175 28.38 -7.56 -10.07
CA GLN A 175 27.64 -8.82 -10.23
C GLN A 175 27.41 -9.18 -11.71
N ILE A 176 27.00 -8.19 -12.52
CA ILE A 176 26.78 -8.38 -13.96
C ILE A 176 28.10 -8.62 -14.70
N GLN A 177 29.15 -7.85 -14.38
CA GLN A 177 30.46 -7.98 -15.03
C GLN A 177 31.14 -9.32 -14.73
N LEU A 178 31.02 -9.83 -13.50
CA LEU A 178 31.48 -11.18 -13.14
C LEU A 178 30.76 -12.24 -13.97
N TYR A 179 29.44 -12.13 -14.13
CA TYR A 179 28.68 -13.05 -14.97
C TYR A 179 29.13 -13.01 -16.43
N LYS A 180 29.26 -11.80 -17.00
CA LYS A 180 29.73 -11.61 -18.39
C LYS A 180 31.13 -12.20 -18.60
N ARG A 181 32.02 -12.05 -17.62
CA ARG A 181 33.36 -12.65 -17.65
C ARG A 181 33.31 -14.18 -17.61
N ALA A 182 32.47 -14.76 -16.75
CA ALA A 182 32.28 -16.21 -16.64
C ALA A 182 31.54 -16.80 -17.86
N TYR A 183 30.73 -16.00 -18.55
CA TYR A 183 29.82 -16.44 -19.61
C TYR A 183 30.54 -17.21 -20.72
N ALA A 184 31.65 -16.67 -21.24
CA ALA A 184 32.39 -17.34 -22.30
C ALA A 184 33.02 -18.65 -21.83
N ASP A 185 33.48 -18.70 -20.58
CA ASP A 185 34.12 -19.88 -19.99
C ASP A 185 33.10 -21.00 -19.74
N ALA A 186 31.88 -20.68 -19.33
CA ALA A 186 30.82 -21.67 -19.15
C ALA A 186 30.15 -22.00 -20.50
N TRP A 187 29.65 -20.99 -21.20
CA TRP A 187 28.67 -21.14 -22.28
C TRP A 187 29.26 -21.01 -23.69
N GLY A 188 30.51 -20.61 -23.82
CA GLY A 188 31.17 -20.36 -25.12
C GLY A 188 30.80 -19.00 -25.73
N ALA A 189 31.65 -18.53 -26.65
CA ALA A 189 31.50 -17.21 -27.28
C ALA A 189 30.58 -17.20 -28.52
N THR A 190 30.10 -18.35 -28.98
CA THR A 190 29.23 -18.47 -30.16
C THR A 190 28.07 -19.44 -29.84
N PRO A 191 26.80 -19.01 -30.02
CA PRO A 191 26.36 -17.67 -30.43
C PRO A 191 26.75 -16.58 -29.42
N PRO A 192 26.64 -15.28 -29.78
CA PRO A 192 26.91 -14.19 -28.85
C PRO A 192 26.14 -14.33 -27.53
N MET A 193 26.63 -13.68 -26.48
CA MET A 193 25.96 -13.63 -25.18
C MET A 193 24.52 -13.10 -25.33
N SER A 194 23.61 -13.66 -24.52
CA SER A 194 22.22 -13.21 -24.47
C SER A 194 22.12 -11.72 -24.21
N LYS A 195 21.07 -11.11 -24.75
CA LYS A 195 20.66 -9.74 -24.46
C LYS A 195 19.65 -9.66 -23.32
N GLY A 196 19.21 -10.81 -22.84
CA GLY A 196 18.26 -10.96 -21.75
C GLY A 196 18.90 -10.98 -20.38
N PHE A 197 18.13 -10.52 -19.41
CA PHE A 197 18.48 -10.55 -18.01
C PHE A 197 17.34 -11.15 -17.18
N PHE A 198 17.70 -12.02 -16.24
CA PHE A 198 16.78 -12.50 -15.21
C PHE A 198 17.25 -11.96 -13.86
N PRO A 199 16.46 -11.13 -13.15
CA PRO A 199 16.80 -10.72 -11.80
C PRO A 199 16.63 -11.90 -10.84
N SER A 200 17.52 -12.04 -9.85
CA SER A 200 17.34 -12.96 -8.73
C SER A 200 15.95 -12.78 -8.12
N GLU A 201 15.21 -13.88 -7.94
CA GLU A 201 13.85 -13.86 -7.37
C GLU A 201 12.84 -13.05 -8.20
N MET A 202 13.19 -12.76 -9.45
CA MET A 202 12.49 -11.78 -10.28
C MET A 202 12.36 -10.40 -9.61
N ALA A 203 13.20 -10.10 -8.61
CA ALA A 203 13.17 -8.85 -7.87
C ALA A 203 13.69 -7.71 -8.74
N PHE A 204 12.77 -6.82 -9.12
CA PHE A 204 13.04 -5.75 -10.05
C PHE A 204 12.74 -4.38 -9.46
N SER A 205 13.50 -3.39 -9.93
CA SER A 205 13.23 -1.97 -9.78
C SER A 205 13.71 -1.23 -11.02
N GLU A 206 12.97 -0.21 -11.47
CA GLU A 206 13.37 0.63 -12.60
C GLU A 206 14.73 1.30 -12.40
N ARG A 207 15.20 1.44 -11.14
CA ARG A 207 16.54 1.94 -10.80
C ARG A 207 17.68 1.12 -11.41
N LEU A 208 17.43 -0.15 -11.76
CA LEU A 208 18.44 -1.03 -12.36
C LEU A 208 18.65 -0.75 -13.85
N ILE A 209 17.66 -0.18 -14.54
CA ILE A 209 17.65 0.07 -15.99
C ILE A 209 18.93 0.76 -16.50
N PRO A 210 19.43 1.87 -15.93
CA PRO A 210 20.64 2.52 -16.43
C PRO A 210 21.87 1.62 -16.39
N ILE A 211 22.03 0.81 -15.35
CA ILE A 211 23.17 -0.12 -15.22
C ILE A 211 23.02 -1.28 -16.22
N LEU A 212 21.82 -1.87 -16.31
CA LEU A 212 21.52 -2.95 -17.25
C LEU A 212 21.77 -2.52 -18.70
N ALA A 213 21.24 -1.36 -19.09
CA ALA A 213 21.44 -0.79 -20.42
C ALA A 213 22.92 -0.52 -20.71
N ALA A 214 23.65 0.08 -19.75
CA ALA A 214 25.07 0.34 -19.89
C ALA A 214 25.92 -0.95 -20.00
N GLU A 215 25.46 -2.05 -19.41
CA GLU A 215 26.08 -3.37 -19.53
C GLU A 215 25.63 -4.15 -20.79
N GLY A 216 24.80 -3.54 -21.64
CA GLY A 216 24.40 -4.09 -22.94
C GLY A 216 23.23 -5.08 -22.89
N ILE A 217 22.47 -5.08 -21.79
CA ILE A 217 21.19 -5.77 -21.66
C ILE A 217 20.11 -4.98 -22.41
N GLU A 218 19.27 -5.68 -23.17
CA GLU A 218 18.21 -5.07 -23.99
C GLU A 218 16.81 -5.41 -23.46
N TRP A 219 16.66 -6.53 -22.74
CA TRP A 219 15.40 -6.94 -22.14
C TRP A 219 15.60 -7.63 -20.78
N CYS A 220 14.63 -7.47 -19.88
CA CYS A 220 14.66 -8.01 -18.53
C CYS A 220 13.32 -8.69 -18.23
N VAL A 221 13.37 -9.88 -17.64
CA VAL A 221 12.18 -10.56 -17.17
C VAL A 221 11.67 -9.88 -15.91
N VAL A 222 10.37 -9.58 -15.87
CA VAL A 222 9.69 -8.96 -14.72
C VAL A 222 8.38 -9.69 -14.43
N SER A 223 7.84 -9.53 -13.23
CA SER A 223 6.55 -10.13 -12.89
C SER A 223 5.42 -9.45 -13.66
N SER A 224 4.55 -10.25 -14.31
CA SER A 224 3.33 -9.73 -14.93
C SER A 224 2.41 -9.05 -13.90
N GLU A 225 2.42 -9.52 -12.66
CA GLU A 225 1.65 -8.90 -11.58
C GLU A 225 2.23 -7.54 -11.17
N LYS A 226 3.55 -7.33 -11.22
CA LYS A 226 4.16 -6.03 -10.89
C LYS A 226 3.85 -4.93 -11.90
N ILE A 227 3.70 -5.29 -13.18
CA ILE A 227 3.10 -4.39 -14.19
C ILE A 227 1.64 -4.12 -13.87
N SER A 228 0.91 -5.14 -13.44
CA SER A 228 -0.54 -5.08 -13.21
C SER A 228 -0.89 -4.28 -11.95
N ARG A 229 -0.10 -4.40 -10.89
CA ARG A 229 -0.22 -3.63 -9.64
C ARG A 229 0.00 -2.13 -9.87
N ALA A 230 0.80 -1.79 -10.87
CA ALA A 230 0.99 -0.42 -11.33
C ALA A 230 -0.19 0.12 -12.18
N VAL A 231 -1.24 -0.66 -12.45
CA VAL A 231 -2.45 -0.19 -13.16
C VAL A 231 -3.37 0.55 -12.18
N SER A 232 -3.89 1.71 -12.61
CA SER A 232 -4.73 2.58 -11.78
C SER A 232 -6.03 1.95 -11.25
N ASN A 233 -6.60 0.99 -11.97
CA ASN A 233 -7.78 0.23 -11.54
C ASN A 233 -7.46 -1.22 -11.13
N PHE A 234 -6.25 -1.49 -10.60
CA PHE A 234 -5.90 -2.82 -10.10
C PHE A 234 -6.94 -3.33 -9.08
N PRO A 235 -7.54 -4.53 -9.29
CA PRO A 235 -8.62 -5.02 -8.46
C PRO A 235 -8.08 -5.63 -7.17
N VAL A 236 -7.83 -4.79 -6.17
CA VAL A 236 -7.32 -5.22 -4.86
C VAL A 236 -8.29 -6.22 -4.23
N VAL A 237 -7.79 -7.43 -3.99
CA VAL A 237 -8.43 -8.47 -3.17
C VAL A 237 -7.37 -8.95 -2.21
N LEU A 238 -7.65 -8.94 -0.91
CA LEU A 238 -6.69 -9.31 0.13
C LEU A 238 -6.84 -10.78 0.52
N GLY A 239 -5.75 -11.36 1.05
CA GLY A 239 -5.74 -12.73 1.54
C GLY A 239 -5.65 -13.76 0.42
N THR A 240 -6.14 -14.97 0.69
CA THR A 240 -6.01 -16.13 -0.21
C THR A 240 -6.65 -15.94 -1.58
N GLY A 241 -7.67 -15.09 -1.66
CA GLY A 241 -8.35 -14.72 -2.90
C GLY A 241 -7.62 -13.66 -3.74
N GLY A 242 -6.49 -13.13 -3.28
CA GLY A 242 -5.70 -12.13 -4.00
C GLY A 242 -4.28 -11.98 -3.46
N ILE A 243 -3.93 -10.80 -2.95
CA ILE A 243 -2.57 -10.46 -2.50
C ILE A 243 -2.37 -10.70 -1.00
N ASN A 244 -1.17 -11.18 -0.64
CA ASN A 244 -0.73 -11.41 0.75
C ASN A 244 0.38 -10.44 1.20
N CYS A 245 0.43 -9.26 0.59
CA CYS A 245 1.40 -8.20 0.86
C CYS A 245 0.68 -6.84 0.82
N ASP A 246 1.42 -5.75 1.01
CA ASP A 246 0.85 -4.40 0.94
C ASP A 246 0.12 -4.17 -0.40
N PRO A 247 -1.07 -3.51 -0.39
CA PRO A 247 -1.70 -3.05 -1.61
C PRO A 247 -0.79 -2.09 -2.40
N PRO A 248 -0.97 -1.96 -3.72
CA PRO A 248 -0.21 -1.00 -4.51
C PRO A 248 -0.37 0.41 -3.95
N ASN A 249 0.73 1.14 -3.78
CA ASN A 249 0.65 2.54 -3.42
C ASN A 249 0.16 3.33 -4.64
N LYS A 250 -0.72 4.33 -4.44
CA LYS A 250 -1.22 5.16 -5.54
C LYS A 250 -0.09 5.85 -6.33
N ALA A 251 1.06 6.13 -5.71
CA ALA A 251 2.23 6.67 -6.40
C ALA A 251 2.83 5.74 -7.45
N ASP A 252 2.62 4.43 -7.33
CA ASP A 252 3.08 3.42 -8.29
C ASP A 252 2.01 3.07 -9.34
N GLN A 253 0.78 3.57 -9.19
CA GLN A 253 -0.33 3.30 -10.10
C GLN A 253 -0.30 4.17 -11.36
N LEU A 254 0.79 4.07 -12.14
CA LEU A 254 1.07 4.94 -13.29
C LEU A 254 0.59 4.38 -14.64
N ASN A 255 0.28 3.08 -14.71
CA ASN A 255 -0.21 2.43 -15.92
C ASN A 255 -1.71 2.72 -16.14
N PRO A 256 -2.16 2.85 -17.41
CA PRO A 256 -3.55 3.14 -17.75
C PRO A 256 -4.49 2.01 -17.31
N PRO A 257 -5.77 2.32 -17.02
CA PRO A 257 -6.75 1.34 -16.55
C PRO A 257 -6.94 0.20 -17.57
N GLN A 258 -7.23 -0.99 -17.06
CA GLN A 258 -7.39 -2.22 -17.84
C GLN A 258 -8.73 -2.92 -17.53
N ASP A 259 -9.33 -3.56 -18.55
CA ASP A 259 -10.69 -4.13 -18.45
C ASP A 259 -10.70 -5.64 -18.15
N HIS A 260 -9.58 -6.35 -18.35
CA HIS A 260 -9.53 -7.80 -18.23
C HIS A 260 -8.41 -8.26 -17.30
N TRP A 261 -8.75 -9.19 -16.42
CA TRP A 261 -7.90 -9.67 -15.33
C TRP A 261 -7.85 -11.19 -15.31
N PHE A 262 -6.65 -11.76 -15.40
CA PHE A 262 -6.41 -13.18 -15.21
C PHE A 262 -5.92 -13.39 -13.77
N ARG A 263 -6.78 -13.98 -12.95
CA ARG A 263 -6.48 -14.33 -11.55
C ARG A 263 -6.56 -15.83 -11.37
N LEU A 264 -5.55 -16.41 -10.72
CA LEU A 264 -5.49 -17.84 -10.45
C LEU A 264 -4.87 -18.10 -9.09
N HIS A 265 -5.53 -18.94 -8.29
CA HIS A 265 -5.02 -19.37 -7.00
C HIS A 265 -3.79 -20.29 -7.16
N ILE A 266 -2.76 -20.02 -6.38
CA ILE A 266 -1.55 -20.84 -6.28
C ILE A 266 -1.40 -21.38 -4.85
N ASP A 267 -0.74 -22.53 -4.74
CA ASP A 267 -0.66 -23.31 -3.49
C ASP A 267 0.15 -22.62 -2.39
N ARG A 268 0.79 -21.48 -2.70
CA ARG A 268 1.32 -20.51 -1.73
C ARG A 268 0.25 -19.79 -0.90
N GLY A 269 -1.03 -19.98 -1.20
CA GLY A 269 -2.11 -19.36 -0.45
C GLY A 269 -2.41 -17.93 -0.89
N CYS A 270 -2.11 -17.57 -2.14
CA CYS A 270 -2.47 -16.29 -2.75
C CYS A 270 -3.03 -16.52 -4.17
N SER A 271 -3.60 -15.48 -4.78
CA SER A 271 -4.17 -15.52 -6.12
C SER A 271 -3.71 -14.30 -6.93
N PRO A 272 -2.47 -14.32 -7.47
CA PRO A 272 -1.93 -13.20 -8.21
C PRO A 272 -2.80 -12.83 -9.41
N ALA A 273 -2.91 -11.53 -9.70
CA ALA A 273 -3.76 -11.00 -10.77
C ALA A 273 -2.93 -10.29 -11.85
N ALA A 274 -3.12 -10.68 -13.10
CA ALA A 274 -2.45 -10.07 -14.24
C ALA A 274 -3.45 -9.43 -15.21
N ALA A 275 -3.24 -8.16 -15.55
CA ALA A 275 -4.00 -7.49 -16.59
C ALA A 275 -3.64 -8.07 -17.96
N TYR A 276 -4.61 -8.50 -18.76
CA TYR A 276 -4.34 -9.08 -20.09
C TYR A 276 -5.17 -8.39 -21.17
N PRO A 277 -4.59 -8.12 -22.36
CA PRO A 277 -3.25 -8.53 -22.81
C PRO A 277 -2.10 -7.66 -22.28
N TYR A 278 -2.40 -6.56 -21.57
CA TYR A 278 -1.44 -5.52 -21.20
C TYR A 278 -0.15 -6.03 -20.55
N ALA A 279 -0.27 -6.84 -19.49
CA ALA A 279 0.85 -7.41 -18.74
C ALA A 279 1.33 -8.77 -19.27
N TYR A 280 1.01 -9.09 -20.53
CA TYR A 280 1.52 -10.25 -21.27
C TYR A 280 2.16 -9.86 -22.61
N GLN A 281 2.29 -8.57 -22.89
CA GLN A 281 3.05 -8.07 -24.03
C GLN A 281 4.35 -7.44 -23.54
N PRO A 282 5.50 -7.76 -24.15
CA PRO A 282 6.71 -7.00 -23.90
C PRO A 282 6.55 -5.52 -24.29
N ARG A 283 7.05 -4.62 -23.44
CA ARG A 283 6.96 -3.15 -23.56
C ARG A 283 8.26 -2.52 -23.09
N TYR A 284 8.56 -1.29 -23.47
CA TYR A 284 9.71 -0.59 -22.90
C TYR A 284 9.41 -0.15 -21.47
N MET A 285 10.41 -0.16 -20.60
CA MET A 285 10.39 0.51 -19.30
C MET A 285 11.45 1.60 -19.29
N ARG A 286 11.20 2.69 -18.55
CA ARG A 286 11.97 3.93 -18.62
C ARG A 286 12.46 4.35 -17.24
N TYR A 287 13.76 4.64 -17.13
CA TYR A 287 14.34 5.33 -15.98
C TYR A 287 14.81 6.73 -16.38
N VAL A 288 14.57 7.71 -15.51
CA VAL A 288 15.04 9.09 -15.66
C VAL A 288 16.10 9.34 -14.58
N ASP A 289 17.31 9.67 -15.00
CA ASP A 289 18.41 9.99 -14.09
C ASP A 289 18.08 11.26 -13.28
N PRO A 290 18.08 11.20 -11.94
CA PRO A 290 17.60 12.31 -11.12
C PRO A 290 18.53 13.53 -11.13
N GLY A 291 19.82 13.34 -11.45
CA GLY A 291 20.82 14.40 -11.52
C GLY A 291 20.84 15.16 -12.84
N THR A 292 20.55 14.46 -13.94
CA THR A 292 20.76 14.96 -15.30
C THR A 292 19.47 15.04 -16.14
N GLY A 293 18.42 14.31 -15.75
CA GLY A 293 17.20 14.13 -16.55
C GLY A 293 17.39 13.21 -17.75
N ALA A 294 18.54 12.53 -17.88
CA ALA A 294 18.80 11.61 -18.99
C ALA A 294 17.97 10.32 -18.85
N GLU A 295 17.44 9.83 -19.97
CA GLU A 295 16.61 8.63 -19.99
C GLU A 295 17.40 7.38 -20.34
N SER A 296 17.04 6.26 -19.74
CA SER A 296 17.48 4.92 -20.10
C SER A 296 16.28 3.99 -20.28
N HIS A 297 16.38 3.07 -21.24
CA HIS A 297 15.28 2.17 -21.60
C HIS A 297 15.79 0.75 -21.83
N ILE A 298 15.01 -0.23 -21.38
CA ILE A 298 15.12 -1.64 -21.79
C ILE A 298 13.71 -2.23 -21.88
N VAL A 299 13.55 -3.39 -22.53
CA VAL A 299 12.24 -4.04 -22.67
C VAL A 299 11.92 -4.87 -21.42
N ALA A 300 10.74 -4.64 -20.83
CA ALA A 300 10.13 -5.52 -19.84
C ALA A 300 9.52 -6.73 -20.53
N VAL A 301 9.91 -7.94 -20.12
CA VAL A 301 9.34 -9.21 -20.59
C VAL A 301 8.54 -9.82 -19.43
N PRO A 302 7.21 -9.77 -19.46
CA PRO A 302 6.39 -10.23 -18.35
C PRO A 302 6.38 -11.75 -18.22
N ALA A 303 6.73 -12.26 -17.03
CA ALA A 303 6.56 -13.65 -16.64
C ALA A 303 5.21 -13.86 -15.95
N CYS A 304 4.46 -14.85 -16.43
CA CYS A 304 3.18 -15.24 -15.86
C CYS A 304 3.38 -15.91 -14.51
N GLN A 305 3.13 -15.18 -13.42
CA GLN A 305 3.37 -15.67 -12.07
C GLN A 305 2.57 -16.94 -11.75
N ALA A 306 1.25 -16.90 -11.97
CA ALA A 306 0.38 -18.01 -11.59
C ALA A 306 0.63 -19.27 -12.41
N LEU A 307 0.80 -19.12 -13.74
CA LEU A 307 1.03 -20.28 -14.61
C LEU A 307 2.47 -20.78 -14.50
N GLY A 308 3.46 -19.90 -14.29
CA GLY A 308 4.82 -20.30 -13.97
C GLY A 308 4.88 -21.16 -12.71
N TRP A 309 4.17 -20.77 -11.65
CA TRP A 309 4.00 -21.61 -10.46
C TRP A 309 3.36 -22.96 -10.80
N LYS A 310 2.21 -22.98 -11.48
CA LYS A 310 1.51 -24.25 -11.78
C LYS A 310 2.37 -25.18 -12.65
N ASP A 311 3.10 -24.64 -13.62
CA ASP A 311 4.07 -25.36 -14.45
C ASP A 311 5.26 -25.90 -13.63
N GLY A 312 5.70 -25.21 -12.59
CA GLY A 312 6.78 -25.71 -11.71
C GLY A 312 6.39 -26.88 -10.81
N TYR A 313 5.09 -27.12 -10.59
CA TYR A 313 4.59 -28.09 -9.60
C TYR A 313 3.67 -29.19 -10.18
N SER A 314 3.19 -29.03 -11.41
CA SER A 314 2.27 -30.00 -12.04
C SER A 314 2.18 -29.85 -13.57
N PRO A 315 1.76 -30.89 -14.32
CA PRO A 315 1.47 -30.75 -15.74
C PRO A 315 0.38 -29.71 -16.03
N LEU A 316 0.67 -28.78 -16.95
CA LEU A 316 -0.27 -27.74 -17.37
C LEU A 316 -1.22 -28.24 -18.46
N GLY A 317 -2.46 -27.74 -18.48
CA GLY A 317 -3.43 -27.94 -19.57
C GLY A 317 -3.67 -26.68 -20.39
N LEU A 318 -4.32 -26.81 -21.55
CA LEU A 318 -4.55 -25.69 -22.48
C LEU A 318 -5.72 -24.76 -22.12
N SER A 319 -6.50 -25.05 -21.08
CA SER A 319 -7.69 -24.25 -20.71
C SER A 319 -7.33 -22.81 -20.39
N TYR A 320 -6.21 -22.56 -19.71
CA TYR A 320 -5.75 -21.22 -19.40
C TYR A 320 -5.36 -20.44 -20.67
N PHE A 321 -4.72 -21.09 -21.64
CA PHE A 321 -4.38 -20.47 -22.91
C PHE A 321 -5.63 -20.18 -23.73
N ALA A 322 -6.65 -21.05 -23.67
CA ALA A 322 -7.94 -20.79 -24.30
C ALA A 322 -8.63 -19.55 -23.73
N THR A 323 -8.53 -19.31 -22.41
CA THR A 323 -9.02 -18.07 -21.77
C THR A 323 -8.25 -16.85 -22.26
N LEU A 324 -6.91 -16.86 -22.15
CA LEU A 324 -6.08 -15.73 -22.55
C LEU A 324 -6.28 -15.39 -24.04
N SER A 325 -6.39 -16.40 -24.90
CA SER A 325 -6.52 -16.23 -26.35
C SER A 325 -7.79 -15.49 -26.78
N GLN A 326 -8.82 -15.40 -25.93
CA GLN A 326 -10.05 -14.63 -26.21
C GLN A 326 -9.77 -13.14 -26.43
N HIS A 327 -8.68 -12.63 -25.83
CA HIS A 327 -8.27 -11.23 -25.91
C HIS A 327 -6.86 -11.06 -26.50
N ASN A 328 -6.39 -12.04 -27.29
CA ASN A 328 -5.06 -11.97 -27.92
C ASN A 328 -5.04 -10.89 -29.04
N PRO A 329 -4.15 -9.89 -28.97
CA PRO A 329 -4.08 -8.87 -30.01
C PRO A 329 -3.51 -9.41 -31.33
N ALA A 330 -4.19 -9.14 -32.45
CA ALA A 330 -3.79 -9.64 -33.76
C ALA A 330 -2.46 -9.07 -34.30
N ALA A 331 -2.07 -7.86 -33.88
CA ALA A 331 -0.88 -7.17 -34.41
C ALA A 331 0.40 -7.39 -33.56
N ARG A 332 0.23 -7.71 -32.28
CA ARG A 332 1.31 -8.05 -31.35
C ARG A 332 0.75 -9.07 -30.36
N PRO A 333 0.86 -10.37 -30.63
CA PRO A 333 0.25 -11.40 -29.78
C PRO A 333 0.86 -11.36 -28.38
N MET A 334 0.14 -11.84 -27.37
CA MET A 334 0.72 -12.02 -26.04
C MET A 334 1.83 -13.08 -26.04
N LEU A 335 2.81 -12.89 -25.15
CA LEU A 335 3.83 -13.86 -24.80
C LEU A 335 3.61 -14.35 -23.36
N VAL A 336 3.16 -15.60 -23.21
CA VAL A 336 3.08 -16.26 -21.91
C VAL A 336 4.42 -16.89 -21.58
N LEU A 337 5.21 -16.24 -20.73
CA LEU A 337 6.47 -16.77 -20.21
C LEU A 337 6.21 -17.55 -18.91
N LEU A 338 6.47 -18.85 -18.94
CA LEU A 338 6.38 -19.76 -17.79
C LEU A 338 7.74 -19.82 -17.08
N ALA A 339 7.90 -19.05 -16.00
CA ALA A 339 9.15 -18.96 -15.25
C ALA A 339 9.01 -19.61 -13.86
N HIS A 340 9.94 -20.51 -13.52
CA HIS A 340 10.05 -21.14 -12.20
C HIS A 340 11.45 -21.72 -11.97
N ASP A 341 11.72 -22.19 -10.76
CA ASP A 341 12.94 -22.94 -10.42
C ASP A 341 12.99 -24.25 -11.20
N GLY A 342 14.04 -24.43 -11.99
CA GLY A 342 14.25 -25.59 -12.88
C GLY A 342 14.99 -26.75 -12.21
N ASP A 343 15.34 -26.65 -10.93
CA ASP A 343 16.09 -27.66 -10.17
C ASP A 343 15.43 -28.07 -8.84
N ASN A 344 14.24 -27.51 -8.58
CA ASN A 344 13.46 -27.74 -7.36
C ASN A 344 12.10 -28.38 -7.68
N ALA A 345 11.51 -29.01 -6.66
CA ALA A 345 10.18 -29.61 -6.70
C ALA A 345 9.97 -30.51 -7.95
N TRP A 346 8.80 -30.41 -8.58
CA TRP A 346 8.47 -31.19 -9.77
C TRP A 346 9.18 -30.66 -11.02
N GLY A 347 9.34 -29.34 -11.15
CA GLY A 347 10.03 -28.65 -12.24
C GLY A 347 11.51 -29.02 -12.41
N GLY A 348 12.14 -29.59 -11.39
CA GLY A 348 13.49 -30.16 -11.46
C GLY A 348 13.57 -31.61 -11.95
N GLY A 349 12.44 -32.31 -12.05
CA GLY A 349 12.38 -33.76 -12.23
C GLY A 349 12.41 -34.23 -13.68
N TYR A 350 12.77 -35.49 -13.89
CA TYR A 350 12.71 -36.15 -15.21
C TYR A 350 11.36 -35.96 -15.93
N SER A 351 10.25 -36.22 -15.23
CA SER A 351 8.90 -36.16 -15.83
C SER A 351 8.51 -34.76 -16.30
N TYR A 352 8.97 -33.70 -15.63
CA TYR A 352 8.75 -32.35 -16.12
C TYR A 352 9.40 -32.14 -17.50
N TYR A 353 10.72 -32.32 -17.55
CA TYR A 353 11.50 -32.03 -18.74
C TYR A 353 11.24 -32.98 -19.91
N MET A 354 11.02 -34.26 -19.66
CA MET A 354 10.95 -35.26 -20.73
C MET A 354 9.53 -35.69 -21.10
N GLU A 355 8.53 -35.39 -20.27
CA GLU A 355 7.15 -35.79 -20.51
C GLU A 355 6.25 -34.57 -20.58
N ALA A 356 6.19 -33.75 -19.53
CA ALA A 356 5.22 -32.67 -19.47
C ALA A 356 5.49 -31.54 -20.47
N VAL A 357 6.71 -31.02 -20.55
CA VAL A 357 7.04 -29.94 -21.50
C VAL A 357 6.83 -30.41 -22.96
N PRO A 358 7.37 -31.57 -23.41
CA PRO A 358 7.11 -32.04 -24.78
C PRO A 358 5.63 -32.31 -25.08
N ASN A 359 4.89 -32.87 -24.11
CA ASN A 359 3.45 -33.11 -24.26
C ASN A 359 2.68 -31.80 -24.38
N PHE A 360 2.98 -30.81 -23.53
CA PHE A 360 2.34 -29.50 -23.57
C PHE A 360 2.62 -28.79 -24.90
N VAL A 361 3.89 -28.77 -25.35
CA VAL A 361 4.26 -28.15 -26.64
C VAL A 361 3.55 -28.83 -27.82
N SER A 362 3.45 -30.16 -27.81
CA SER A 362 2.71 -30.91 -28.85
C SER A 362 1.22 -30.55 -28.88
N GLN A 363 0.57 -30.53 -27.71
CA GLN A 363 -0.84 -30.15 -27.59
C GLN A 363 -1.07 -28.69 -27.99
N ALA A 364 -0.19 -27.78 -27.54
CA ALA A 364 -0.27 -26.35 -27.83
C ALA A 364 -0.13 -26.09 -29.35
N ALA A 365 0.83 -26.74 -30.01
CA ALA A 365 1.00 -26.64 -31.45
C ALA A 365 -0.23 -27.18 -32.22
N ALA A 366 -0.82 -28.30 -31.77
CA ALA A 366 -2.05 -28.83 -32.37
C ALA A 366 -3.26 -27.90 -32.19
N ALA A 367 -3.28 -27.10 -31.11
CA ALA A 367 -4.27 -26.05 -30.86
C ALA A 367 -3.95 -24.71 -31.55
N GLY A 368 -2.82 -24.61 -32.26
CA GLY A 368 -2.42 -23.43 -33.01
C GLY A 368 -1.62 -22.39 -32.21
N TYR A 369 -1.22 -22.66 -30.97
CA TYR A 369 -0.33 -21.79 -30.19
C TYR A 369 1.14 -21.95 -30.61
N VAL A 370 1.92 -20.88 -30.46
CA VAL A 370 3.31 -20.83 -30.94
C VAL A 370 4.29 -20.92 -29.78
N ALA A 371 5.02 -22.04 -29.70
CA ALA A 371 6.19 -22.15 -28.84
C ALA A 371 7.34 -21.35 -29.47
N THR A 372 7.96 -20.45 -28.70
CA THR A 372 9.03 -19.56 -29.18
C THR A 372 10.15 -19.40 -28.15
N THR A 373 11.06 -18.45 -28.39
CA THR A 373 11.99 -17.91 -27.37
C THR A 373 11.82 -16.41 -27.26
N VAL A 374 12.17 -15.80 -26.13
CA VAL A 374 12.02 -14.33 -25.95
C VAL A 374 12.74 -13.56 -27.06
N GLN A 375 13.97 -13.94 -27.41
CA GLN A 375 14.74 -13.25 -28.44
C GLN A 375 14.16 -13.42 -29.86
N GLN A 376 13.50 -14.55 -30.13
CA GLN A 376 12.77 -14.77 -31.39
C GLN A 376 11.50 -13.92 -31.41
N TYR A 377 10.67 -14.03 -30.37
CA TYR A 377 9.45 -13.23 -30.22
C TYR A 377 9.72 -11.73 -30.36
N LEU A 378 10.75 -11.18 -29.70
CA LEU A 378 11.08 -9.76 -29.79
C LEU A 378 11.61 -9.34 -31.17
N ALA A 379 12.15 -10.27 -31.96
CA ALA A 379 12.56 -10.01 -33.32
C ALA A 379 11.35 -9.95 -34.28
N ASP A 380 10.33 -10.77 -34.03
CA ASP A 380 9.10 -10.81 -34.83
C ASP A 380 8.10 -9.74 -34.41
N HIS A 381 8.06 -9.40 -33.12
CA HIS A 381 7.10 -8.50 -32.48
C HIS A 381 7.79 -7.43 -31.61
N PRO A 382 8.65 -6.57 -32.19
CA PRO A 382 9.34 -5.54 -31.40
C PRO A 382 8.33 -4.55 -30.79
N PRO A 383 8.47 -4.18 -29.51
CA PRO A 383 7.63 -3.14 -28.92
C PRO A 383 7.88 -1.77 -29.56
N PRO A 384 6.84 -0.93 -29.75
CA PRO A 384 7.02 0.49 -30.10
C PRO A 384 7.82 1.23 -29.03
N LEU A 385 8.68 2.16 -29.44
CA LEU A 385 9.54 2.92 -28.50
C LEU A 385 8.75 3.83 -27.54
N ASP A 386 7.57 4.27 -27.95
CA ASP A 386 6.64 5.09 -27.17
C ASP A 386 5.71 4.27 -26.26
N ASP A 387 5.75 2.94 -26.37
CA ASP A 387 5.00 2.02 -25.51
C ASP A 387 5.78 1.75 -24.21
N ILE A 388 5.67 2.70 -23.28
CA ILE A 388 6.32 2.66 -21.97
C ILE A 388 5.37 2.08 -20.91
N VAL A 389 5.87 1.15 -20.10
CA VAL A 389 5.19 0.58 -18.93
C VAL A 389 5.95 0.91 -17.66
N HIS A 390 5.22 1.22 -16.59
CA HIS A 390 5.76 1.28 -15.22
C HIS A 390 5.73 -0.11 -14.59
N VAL A 391 6.78 -0.47 -13.87
CA VAL A 391 6.86 -1.72 -13.10
C VAL A 391 7.01 -1.36 -11.62
N GLU A 392 6.04 -1.75 -10.78
CA GLU A 392 6.16 -1.60 -9.32
C GLU A 392 7.39 -2.40 -8.83
N ASP A 393 8.16 -1.84 -7.90
CA ASP A 393 9.24 -2.56 -7.23
C ASP A 393 8.72 -3.87 -6.60
N GLY A 394 9.54 -4.91 -6.58
CA GLY A 394 9.30 -6.14 -5.81
C GLY A 394 9.74 -7.42 -6.49
N ALA A 395 9.66 -8.52 -5.74
CA ALA A 395 9.97 -9.87 -6.19
C ALA A 395 8.75 -10.57 -6.81
N TRP A 396 8.97 -11.80 -7.30
CA TRP A 396 7.88 -12.70 -7.66
C TRP A 396 7.08 -13.16 -6.42
N VAL A 397 5.84 -13.58 -6.64
CA VAL A 397 4.96 -14.09 -5.56
C VAL A 397 5.36 -15.47 -5.03
N ASN A 398 6.32 -16.13 -5.68
CA ASN A 398 6.76 -17.47 -5.33
C ASN A 398 7.62 -17.51 -4.06
N ALA A 399 8.21 -16.37 -3.71
CA ALA A 399 9.04 -16.20 -2.53
C ALA A 399 8.19 -16.28 -1.26
N ASP A 400 8.57 -17.19 -0.37
CA ASP A 400 7.87 -17.42 0.90
C ASP A 400 7.92 -16.18 1.77
N GLY A 401 6.83 -15.88 2.48
CA GLY A 401 6.71 -14.69 3.33
C GLY A 401 6.65 -13.34 2.60
N ASP A 402 7.18 -13.21 1.37
CA ASP A 402 7.19 -11.96 0.60
C ASP A 402 5.89 -11.75 -0.19
N PHE A 403 5.43 -12.79 -0.90
CA PHE A 403 4.26 -12.73 -1.78
C PHE A 403 4.29 -11.55 -2.78
N GLY A 404 5.48 -11.22 -3.28
CA GLY A 404 5.69 -10.09 -4.18
C GLY A 404 5.52 -8.75 -3.46
N SER A 405 5.97 -8.63 -2.22
CA SER A 405 5.93 -7.37 -1.50
C SER A 405 6.80 -6.33 -2.22
N PRO A 406 6.33 -5.08 -2.38
CA PRO A 406 7.16 -4.03 -2.95
C PRO A 406 8.35 -3.64 -2.05
N GLN A 407 8.33 -4.09 -0.79
CA GLN A 407 9.41 -3.88 0.17
C GLN A 407 10.44 -5.02 0.21
N MET A 408 10.21 -6.11 -0.54
CA MET A 408 11.04 -7.33 -0.52
C MET A 408 11.22 -7.89 0.92
N LEU A 409 10.12 -8.00 1.68
CA LEU A 409 10.11 -8.21 3.13
C LEU A 409 10.86 -9.47 3.57
N ASN A 410 10.91 -10.52 2.77
CA ASN A 410 11.63 -11.76 3.13
C ASN A 410 13.17 -11.64 3.03
N TRP A 411 13.69 -10.51 2.53
CA TRP A 411 15.13 -10.19 2.54
C TRP A 411 15.43 -8.88 3.26
N ASN A 412 14.39 -8.23 3.77
CA ASN A 412 14.40 -6.86 4.25
C ASN A 412 13.36 -6.72 5.37
N TRP A 413 13.37 -7.66 6.31
CA TRP A 413 12.43 -7.62 7.41
C TRP A 413 12.69 -6.37 8.27
N PRO A 414 11.68 -5.52 8.54
CA PRO A 414 11.90 -4.23 9.20
C PRO A 414 12.37 -4.41 10.65
N PRO A 415 12.92 -3.35 11.29
CA PRO A 415 13.24 -3.40 12.70
C PRO A 415 11.95 -3.61 13.51
N VAL A 416 11.97 -4.63 14.37
CA VAL A 416 10.83 -5.00 15.23
C VAL A 416 11.26 -5.04 16.70
N THR A 417 10.30 -4.95 17.61
CA THR A 417 10.51 -5.22 19.03
C THR A 417 10.70 -6.73 19.26
N ALA A 418 11.04 -7.13 20.49
CA ALA A 418 11.07 -8.54 20.88
C ALA A 418 9.71 -9.26 20.71
N GLY A 419 8.60 -8.50 20.70
CA GLY A 419 7.25 -9.02 20.47
C GLY A 419 6.85 -9.08 18.99
N GLY A 420 7.73 -8.70 18.07
CA GLY A 420 7.50 -8.72 16.63
C GLY A 420 6.75 -7.49 16.07
N GLN A 421 6.42 -6.49 16.89
CA GLN A 421 5.82 -5.25 16.40
C GLN A 421 6.88 -4.37 15.73
N VAL A 422 6.56 -3.74 14.60
CA VAL A 422 7.48 -2.81 13.92
C VAL A 422 7.81 -1.62 14.82
N ASP A 423 9.11 -1.38 15.02
CA ASP A 423 9.64 -0.22 15.74
C ASP A 423 10.90 0.27 15.01
N ILE A 424 10.72 1.24 14.12
CA ILE A 424 11.81 1.71 13.26
C ILE A 424 12.96 2.34 14.05
N ALA A 425 12.67 3.05 15.14
CA ALA A 425 13.68 3.80 15.88
C ALA A 425 14.42 2.92 16.90
N GLY A 426 13.70 2.03 17.61
CA GLY A 426 14.22 1.21 18.70
C GLY A 426 14.39 -0.28 18.40
N GLY A 427 13.76 -0.79 17.33
CA GLY A 427 13.71 -2.20 16.99
C GLY A 427 15.01 -2.76 16.40
N TRP A 428 14.98 -4.06 16.14
CA TRP A 428 16.07 -4.85 15.57
C TRP A 428 15.53 -6.07 14.81
N ALA A 429 16.21 -6.51 13.76
CA ALA A 429 15.98 -7.79 13.09
C ALA A 429 17.30 -8.27 12.45
N GLU A 430 17.41 -9.58 12.20
CA GLU A 430 18.63 -10.20 11.67
C GLU A 430 18.94 -9.73 10.24
N ASP A 431 17.96 -9.73 9.33
CA ASP A 431 18.11 -9.25 7.94
C ASP A 431 18.74 -7.86 7.86
N ILE A 432 18.17 -6.89 8.58
CA ILE A 432 18.63 -5.49 8.53
C ILE A 432 19.96 -5.31 9.24
N ARG A 433 20.28 -6.16 10.22
CA ARG A 433 21.62 -6.22 10.81
C ARG A 433 22.62 -6.67 9.75
N ASN A 434 22.26 -7.65 8.91
CA ASN A 434 23.10 -8.08 7.80
C ASN A 434 23.27 -7.00 6.74
N TRP A 435 22.21 -6.25 6.39
CA TRP A 435 22.34 -5.06 5.53
C TRP A 435 23.25 -3.98 6.13
N ALA A 436 23.19 -3.72 7.43
CA ALA A 436 24.09 -2.76 8.08
C ALA A 436 25.58 -3.17 7.96
N VAL A 437 25.88 -4.46 8.02
CA VAL A 437 27.23 -5.00 7.81
C VAL A 437 27.66 -4.90 6.35
N ILE A 438 26.77 -5.27 5.42
CA ILE A 438 27.00 -5.21 3.97
C ILE A 438 27.28 -3.76 3.54
N VAL A 439 26.52 -2.78 4.04
CA VAL A 439 26.69 -1.36 3.71
C VAL A 439 28.05 -0.82 4.16
N ALA A 440 28.51 -1.21 5.35
CA ALA A 440 29.83 -0.82 5.84
C ALA A 440 30.96 -1.46 5.02
N ALA A 441 30.84 -2.75 4.68
CA ALA A 441 31.81 -3.45 3.84
C ALA A 441 31.84 -2.89 2.42
N GLN A 442 30.68 -2.59 1.82
CA GLN A 442 30.54 -1.99 0.50
C GLN A 442 31.36 -0.70 0.39
N ASN A 443 31.17 0.24 1.32
CA ASN A 443 31.89 1.52 1.32
C ASN A 443 33.41 1.32 1.39
N ARG A 444 33.88 0.41 2.24
CA ARG A 444 35.31 0.09 2.34
C ARG A 444 35.87 -0.50 1.05
N VAL A 445 35.14 -1.45 0.45
CA VAL A 445 35.55 -2.08 -0.80
C VAL A 445 35.58 -1.08 -1.97
N ASP A 446 34.59 -0.20 -2.06
CA ASP A 446 34.57 0.91 -3.04
C ASP A 446 35.71 1.91 -2.79
N THR A 447 36.01 2.24 -1.53
CA THR A 447 37.14 3.10 -1.16
C THR A 447 38.49 2.49 -1.54
N ALA A 448 38.66 1.19 -1.30
CA ALA A 448 39.85 0.48 -1.74
C ALA A 448 39.99 0.49 -3.28
N GLU A 449 38.90 0.33 -4.04
CA GLU A 449 38.91 0.43 -5.50
C GLU A 449 39.23 1.85 -5.98
N GLN A 450 38.65 2.86 -5.34
CA GLN A 450 38.93 4.27 -5.62
C GLN A 450 40.42 4.59 -5.45
N ILE A 451 41.04 4.10 -4.37
CA ILE A 451 42.47 4.31 -4.09
C ILE A 451 43.35 3.51 -5.07
N ALA A 452 42.95 2.28 -5.40
CA ALA A 452 43.72 1.42 -6.31
C ALA A 452 43.60 1.84 -7.79
N GLY A 453 42.58 2.63 -8.16
CA GLY A 453 42.33 3.06 -9.53
C GLY A 453 41.57 2.04 -10.39
N GLY A 454 40.78 1.17 -9.76
CA GLY A 454 39.98 0.11 -10.42
C GLY A 454 40.48 -1.31 -10.16
N VAL A 455 39.74 -2.30 -10.68
CA VAL A 455 40.06 -3.73 -10.54
C VAL A 455 39.97 -4.49 -11.87
N ASP A 456 40.74 -5.59 -11.98
CA ASP A 456 40.54 -6.57 -13.05
C ASP A 456 39.47 -7.59 -12.64
N VAL A 457 38.30 -7.52 -13.27
CA VAL A 457 37.15 -8.41 -13.02
C VAL A 457 37.54 -9.90 -13.15
N ALA A 458 38.48 -10.24 -14.03
CA ALA A 458 38.92 -11.63 -14.18
C ALA A 458 39.65 -12.14 -12.93
N ARG A 459 40.37 -11.28 -12.22
CA ARG A 459 41.09 -11.62 -10.98
C ARG A 459 40.19 -11.58 -9.75
N VAL A 460 39.13 -10.77 -9.77
CA VAL A 460 38.03 -10.84 -8.80
C VAL A 460 37.34 -12.20 -8.91
N LEU A 461 37.02 -12.64 -10.13
CA LEU A 461 36.34 -13.91 -10.36
C LEU A 461 37.25 -15.13 -10.08
N TYR A 462 38.50 -15.08 -10.53
CA TYR A 462 39.46 -16.18 -10.41
C TYR A 462 40.72 -15.74 -9.66
N PRO A 463 40.68 -15.66 -8.32
CA PRO A 463 41.82 -15.24 -7.53
C PRO A 463 43.02 -16.18 -7.71
N GLY A 464 44.20 -15.60 -7.88
CA GLY A 464 45.47 -16.30 -8.02
C GLY A 464 46.59 -15.61 -7.25
N GLN A 465 47.83 -15.91 -7.63
CA GLN A 465 49.02 -15.33 -6.99
C GLN A 465 49.21 -13.83 -7.30
N SER A 466 48.74 -13.37 -8.47
CA SER A 466 48.85 -11.98 -8.89
C SER A 466 47.66 -11.10 -8.49
N THR A 467 46.68 -11.66 -7.78
CA THR A 467 45.48 -10.94 -7.34
C THR A 467 45.86 -9.90 -6.28
N THR A 468 45.47 -8.66 -6.51
CA THR A 468 45.72 -7.54 -5.58
C THR A 468 44.80 -7.62 -4.36
N PRO A 469 45.12 -6.92 -3.26
CA PRO A 469 44.24 -6.88 -2.09
C PRO A 469 42.83 -6.36 -2.45
N VAL A 470 42.69 -5.31 -3.25
CA VAL A 470 41.37 -4.78 -3.63
C VAL A 470 40.55 -5.77 -4.48
N GLU A 471 41.20 -6.50 -5.40
CA GLU A 471 40.52 -7.54 -6.19
C GLU A 471 40.04 -8.67 -5.28
N ARG A 472 40.83 -9.03 -4.26
CA ARG A 472 40.45 -10.02 -3.26
C ARG A 472 39.36 -9.51 -2.31
N ALA A 473 39.33 -8.21 -2.02
CA ALA A 473 38.26 -7.57 -1.25
C ALA A 473 36.92 -7.71 -1.99
N TRP A 474 36.88 -7.36 -3.29
CA TRP A 474 35.70 -7.57 -4.13
C TRP A 474 35.30 -9.05 -4.22
N HIS A 475 36.26 -9.97 -4.33
CA HIS A 475 35.97 -11.40 -4.42
C HIS A 475 35.14 -11.90 -3.23
N TYR A 476 35.57 -11.58 -2.01
CA TYR A 476 34.85 -11.97 -0.80
C TYR A 476 33.55 -11.18 -0.62
N PHE A 477 33.56 -9.88 -0.90
CA PHE A 477 32.37 -9.05 -0.76
C PHE A 477 31.23 -9.49 -1.69
N MET A 478 31.52 -9.84 -2.94
CA MET A 478 30.51 -10.38 -3.86
C MET A 478 29.93 -11.71 -3.38
N GLY A 479 30.75 -12.55 -2.74
CA GLY A 479 30.28 -13.77 -2.08
C GLY A 479 29.38 -13.54 -0.87
N ALA A 480 29.33 -12.32 -0.31
CA ALA A 480 28.47 -11.97 0.82
C ALA A 480 27.00 -11.69 0.41
N LEU A 481 26.76 -11.41 -0.87
CA LEU A 481 25.51 -10.79 -1.33
C LEU A 481 24.44 -11.79 -1.79
N ASN A 482 24.66 -13.10 -1.65
CA ASN A 482 23.68 -14.09 -2.09
C ASN A 482 22.34 -13.90 -1.36
N SER A 483 21.25 -13.76 -2.11
CA SER A 483 19.92 -13.49 -1.55
C SER A 483 19.43 -14.62 -0.64
N GLY A 484 19.90 -15.85 -0.84
CA GLY A 484 19.57 -17.00 0.00
C GLY A 484 20.01 -16.84 1.45
N TYR A 485 21.04 -16.04 1.74
CA TYR A 485 21.49 -15.81 3.12
C TYR A 485 20.45 -15.06 3.93
N MET A 486 19.81 -14.04 3.33
CA MET A 486 18.72 -13.28 3.96
C MET A 486 17.40 -14.05 3.87
N TYR A 487 17.10 -14.67 2.71
CA TYR A 487 15.85 -15.42 2.49
C TYR A 487 15.59 -16.50 3.55
N TYR A 488 16.64 -17.25 3.91
CA TYR A 488 16.56 -18.33 4.89
C TYR A 488 16.86 -17.83 6.32
N GLY A 489 17.30 -16.58 6.49
CA GLY A 489 17.55 -15.91 7.77
C GLY A 489 18.33 -16.78 8.76
N THR A 490 17.66 -17.16 9.84
CA THR A 490 18.26 -17.91 10.96
C THR A 490 18.34 -19.44 10.74
N ALA A 491 17.96 -19.92 9.55
CA ALA A 491 18.05 -21.35 9.26
C ALA A 491 19.52 -21.79 9.11
N LEU A 492 19.90 -22.78 9.94
CA LEU A 492 21.23 -23.38 9.97
C LEU A 492 22.33 -22.38 10.38
N ASP A 493 23.02 -21.81 9.40
CA ASP A 493 24.14 -20.88 9.58
C ASP A 493 24.11 -19.78 8.51
N MET A 494 22.91 -19.44 8.00
CA MET A 494 22.75 -18.46 6.93
C MET A 494 22.96 -17.03 7.44
N GLU A 495 22.51 -16.75 8.67
CA GLU A 495 22.53 -15.43 9.31
C GLU A 495 23.95 -14.88 9.49
N VAL A 496 24.96 -15.75 9.63
CA VAL A 496 26.36 -15.35 9.89
C VAL A 496 27.20 -15.23 8.62
N LYS A 497 26.77 -15.81 7.49
CA LYS A 497 27.52 -15.85 6.22
C LYS A 497 27.86 -14.46 5.66
N PRO A 498 26.94 -13.47 5.62
CA PRO A 498 27.27 -12.12 5.21
C PRO A 498 28.42 -11.52 6.04
N THR A 499 28.42 -11.75 7.36
CA THR A 499 29.46 -11.25 8.29
C THR A 499 30.83 -11.83 7.97
N ILE A 500 30.91 -13.15 7.76
CA ILE A 500 32.17 -13.85 7.48
C ILE A 500 32.81 -13.28 6.20
N ALA A 501 32.02 -13.21 5.13
CA ALA A 501 32.46 -12.72 3.84
C ALA A 501 32.86 -11.23 3.90
N CYS A 502 32.04 -10.40 4.56
CA CYS A 502 32.33 -8.98 4.74
C CYS A 502 33.60 -8.74 5.56
N ASN A 503 33.84 -9.50 6.63
CA ASN A 503 35.06 -9.38 7.43
C ASN A 503 36.33 -9.67 6.62
N LEU A 504 36.29 -10.71 5.78
CA LEU A 504 37.40 -11.01 4.86
C LEU A 504 37.59 -9.89 3.85
N ALA A 505 36.51 -9.40 3.24
CA ALA A 505 36.57 -8.30 2.30
C ALA A 505 37.19 -7.04 2.92
N VAL A 506 36.71 -6.64 4.10
CA VAL A 506 37.21 -5.50 4.87
C VAL A 506 38.70 -5.68 5.21
N SER A 507 39.12 -6.87 5.63
CA SER A 507 40.53 -7.12 5.95
C SER A 507 41.49 -6.89 4.77
N TYR A 508 41.02 -7.08 3.55
CA TYR A 508 41.78 -6.81 2.32
C TYR A 508 41.63 -5.37 1.84
N ALA A 509 40.44 -4.79 1.96
CA ALA A 509 40.20 -3.38 1.65
C ALA A 509 41.09 -2.47 2.52
N ASP A 510 41.21 -2.78 3.81
CA ASP A 510 41.95 -1.99 4.79
C ASP A 510 43.46 -1.96 4.52
N GLN A 511 44.00 -2.99 3.87
CA GLN A 511 45.39 -3.00 3.41
C GLN A 511 45.66 -1.92 2.35
N VAL A 512 44.63 -1.57 1.56
CA VAL A 512 44.71 -0.53 0.53
C VAL A 512 44.37 0.84 1.11
N ILE A 513 43.35 0.92 1.97
CA ILE A 513 42.89 2.17 2.60
C ILE A 513 43.97 2.75 3.53
N GLY A 514 44.68 1.91 4.30
CA GLY A 514 45.68 2.35 5.25
C GLY A 514 45.10 3.31 6.31
N SER A 515 45.63 4.54 6.38
CA SER A 515 45.12 5.55 7.31
C SER A 515 43.85 6.26 6.83
N GLY A 516 43.31 5.87 5.67
CA GLY A 516 42.20 6.56 5.01
C GLY A 516 42.59 7.89 4.37
N ALA A 517 43.85 8.35 4.41
CA ALA A 517 44.24 9.69 3.96
C ALA A 517 43.88 9.99 2.48
N GLN A 518 43.79 8.97 1.64
CA GLN A 518 43.46 9.08 0.21
C GLN A 518 41.99 8.85 -0.13
N ASP A 519 41.14 8.65 0.90
CA ASP A 519 39.72 8.44 0.73
C ASP A 519 39.06 9.65 0.04
N ALA A 520 38.43 9.36 -1.09
CA ALA A 520 37.59 10.25 -1.88
C ALA A 520 36.25 9.61 -2.26
N THR A 521 35.88 8.50 -1.61
CA THR A 521 34.61 7.82 -1.84
C THR A 521 33.54 8.51 -1.01
N PRO A 522 32.41 8.95 -1.60
CA PRO A 522 31.33 9.53 -0.82
C PRO A 522 30.63 8.45 0.03
N PRO A 523 29.84 8.85 1.06
CA PRO A 523 29.12 7.89 1.90
C PRO A 523 28.30 6.89 1.09
N THR A 524 28.28 5.63 1.54
CA THR A 524 27.34 4.63 1.03
C THR A 524 26.04 4.77 1.79
N ILE A 525 24.94 5.00 1.06
CA ILE A 525 23.58 5.10 1.60
C ILE A 525 22.83 3.88 1.10
N TRP A 526 22.38 3.02 2.01
CA TRP A 526 21.48 1.94 1.62
C TRP A 526 20.15 2.50 1.11
N ILE A 527 19.50 1.83 0.17
CA ILE A 527 18.23 2.34 -0.39
C ILE A 527 17.26 2.67 0.75
N PRO A 528 16.75 3.92 0.87
CA PRO A 528 15.90 4.28 2.00
C PRO A 528 14.65 3.42 2.06
N GLN A 529 14.29 2.99 3.25
CA GLN A 529 13.10 2.21 3.54
C GLN A 529 12.04 3.13 4.15
N ARG A 530 10.76 2.74 4.03
CA ARG A 530 9.66 3.44 4.71
C ARG A 530 8.74 2.49 5.44
N HIS A 531 8.12 2.97 6.51
CA HIS A 531 7.04 2.25 7.18
C HIS A 531 6.04 3.24 7.81
N PRO A 532 4.72 3.02 7.65
CA PRO A 532 4.08 2.00 6.81
C PRO A 532 4.33 2.22 5.30
N TRP A 533 4.02 1.22 4.46
CA TRP A 533 4.23 1.32 3.01
C TRP A 533 3.24 2.26 2.33
N ASN A 534 1.97 2.19 2.75
CA ASN A 534 0.86 3.04 2.35
C ASN A 534 0.42 3.93 3.51
N PRO A 535 1.20 4.97 3.86
CA PRO A 535 0.83 5.85 4.95
C PRO A 535 -0.50 6.54 4.68
N GLY A 536 -1.39 6.52 5.66
CA GLY A 536 -2.72 7.12 5.54
C GLY A 536 -3.68 6.34 4.63
N GLY A 537 -3.24 5.19 4.10
CA GLY A 537 -4.02 4.29 3.26
C GLY A 537 -3.95 2.85 3.77
N LEU A 538 -4.57 1.94 3.02
CA LEU A 538 -4.65 0.53 3.39
C LEU A 538 -3.29 -0.17 3.28
N ASN A 539 -2.85 -0.76 4.38
CA ASN A 539 -1.70 -1.67 4.48
C ASN A 539 -2.19 -3.08 4.80
N PHE A 540 -1.39 -4.08 4.43
CA PHE A 540 -1.70 -5.49 4.62
C PHE A 540 -0.41 -6.32 4.55
N GLY A 541 -0.47 -7.58 4.98
CA GLY A 541 0.62 -8.54 4.80
C GLY A 541 1.24 -8.99 6.12
N PRO A 542 2.43 -9.60 6.08
CA PRO A 542 2.96 -10.37 7.20
C PRO A 542 3.33 -9.47 8.39
N VAL A 543 3.79 -8.24 8.16
CA VAL A 543 4.11 -7.26 9.24
C VAL A 543 2.87 -6.81 10.02
N TYR A 544 1.67 -7.02 9.48
CA TYR A 544 0.39 -6.74 10.13
C TYR A 544 -0.36 -8.02 10.53
N GLY A 545 0.31 -9.19 10.53
CA GLY A 545 -0.35 -10.46 10.83
C GLY A 545 -1.49 -10.81 9.86
N TYR A 546 -1.37 -10.38 8.61
CA TYR A 546 -2.40 -10.51 7.57
C TYR A 546 -3.75 -9.88 7.99
N GLN A 547 -3.69 -8.77 8.73
CA GLN A 547 -4.83 -7.91 9.02
C GLN A 547 -4.71 -6.60 8.25
N GLN A 548 -5.86 -6.00 7.96
CA GLN A 548 -5.91 -4.67 7.36
C GLN A 548 -5.45 -3.63 8.38
N HIS A 549 -4.61 -2.70 7.96
CA HIS A 549 -4.12 -1.63 8.81
C HIS A 549 -4.11 -0.30 8.08
N VAL A 550 -4.71 0.72 8.68
CA VAL A 550 -4.62 2.11 8.24
C VAL A 550 -4.09 2.90 9.42
N ASN A 551 -3.06 3.69 9.17
CA ASN A 551 -2.53 4.62 10.14
C ASN A 551 -2.96 6.04 9.79
N ASN A 552 -2.67 6.99 10.67
CA ASN A 552 -3.08 8.37 10.51
C ASN A 552 -2.47 9.10 9.30
N GLY A 553 -1.47 8.56 8.59
CA GLY A 553 -0.74 9.26 7.50
C GLY A 553 0.72 9.56 7.81
N ASP A 554 1.14 9.49 9.08
CA ASP A 554 2.53 9.70 9.46
C ASP A 554 3.36 8.47 9.14
N PHE A 555 4.63 8.65 8.77
CA PHE A 555 5.49 7.52 8.44
C PHE A 555 6.95 7.79 8.73
N TRP A 556 7.69 6.71 8.87
CA TRP A 556 9.13 6.72 9.03
C TRP A 556 9.80 6.54 7.69
N VAL A 557 10.88 7.28 7.47
CA VAL A 557 11.91 6.97 6.49
C VAL A 557 13.19 6.61 7.24
N TRP A 558 13.82 5.50 6.88
CA TRP A 558 15.03 5.03 7.54
C TRP A 558 16.02 4.39 6.56
N THR A 559 17.29 4.36 6.93
CA THR A 559 18.36 3.77 6.11
C THR A 559 19.60 3.46 6.96
N PHE A 560 20.58 2.78 6.38
CA PHE A 560 21.94 2.65 6.89
C PHE A 560 22.90 3.52 6.07
N VAL A 561 23.78 4.25 6.77
CA VAL A 561 24.83 5.06 6.13
C VAL A 561 26.17 4.75 6.77
N TYR A 562 27.20 4.60 5.93
CA TYR A 562 28.57 4.39 6.37
C TYR A 562 29.56 5.12 5.46
N ASP A 563 30.64 5.58 6.07
CA ASP A 563 31.80 6.15 5.38
C ASP A 563 33.10 5.83 6.16
N VAL A 564 34.19 5.49 5.46
CA VAL A 564 35.50 5.19 6.06
C VAL A 564 36.05 6.38 6.86
N SER A 565 35.86 7.59 6.35
CA SER A 565 36.28 8.83 7.00
C SER A 565 35.27 9.32 8.05
N GLY A 566 34.13 8.66 8.17
CA GLY A 566 33.05 8.99 9.10
C GLY A 566 32.01 9.92 8.48
N VAL A 567 30.78 9.82 8.98
CA VAL A 567 29.63 10.56 8.45
C VAL A 567 29.46 11.87 9.24
N GLN A 568 29.43 13.00 8.54
CA GLN A 568 29.21 14.33 9.12
C GLN A 568 27.72 14.63 9.32
N SER A 569 26.90 14.41 8.29
CA SER A 569 25.46 14.69 8.35
C SER A 569 24.67 13.77 7.43
N VAL A 570 23.45 13.40 7.85
CA VAL A 570 22.47 12.69 7.04
C VAL A 570 21.14 13.42 7.14
N THR A 571 20.53 13.73 6.00
CA THR A 571 19.33 14.55 5.90
C THR A 571 18.33 13.89 4.95
N LEU A 572 17.09 13.74 5.40
CA LEU A 572 15.96 13.41 4.56
C LEU A 572 15.53 14.67 3.81
N LYS A 573 15.51 14.59 2.49
CA LYS A 573 14.98 15.63 1.60
C LYS A 573 13.60 15.19 1.14
N LEU A 574 12.58 16.02 1.33
CA LEU A 574 11.22 15.73 0.88
C LEU A 574 10.59 16.93 0.20
N ARG A 575 9.67 16.71 -0.73
CA ARG A 575 8.83 17.76 -1.30
C ARG A 575 7.44 17.24 -1.58
N LEU A 576 6.48 18.16 -1.56
CA LEU A 576 5.09 17.87 -1.90
C LEU A 576 4.86 18.14 -3.37
N ASP A 577 4.02 17.31 -3.96
CA ASP A 577 3.44 17.53 -5.27
C ASP A 577 2.14 18.33 -5.17
N ASP A 578 1.86 19.12 -6.20
CA ASP A 578 0.74 20.05 -6.20
C ASP A 578 -0.59 19.34 -6.53
N ASP A 579 -0.60 18.41 -7.50
CA ASP A 579 -1.81 17.85 -8.13
C ASP A 579 -1.98 16.32 -8.00
N GLY A 580 -0.97 15.64 -7.47
CA GLY A 580 -0.93 14.19 -7.31
C GLY A 580 -0.51 13.43 -8.56
N VAL A 581 -0.02 14.10 -9.61
CA VAL A 581 0.34 13.50 -10.89
C VAL A 581 1.86 13.36 -11.03
N VAL A 582 2.33 12.14 -11.26
CA VAL A 582 3.75 11.89 -11.47
C VAL A 582 4.18 12.33 -12.88
N THR A 583 5.07 13.31 -12.93
CA THR A 583 5.73 13.82 -14.15
C THR A 583 7.25 13.66 -14.07
N ASP A 584 7.98 14.06 -15.11
CA ASP A 584 9.44 14.06 -15.09
C ASP A 584 10.02 15.09 -14.09
N ALA A 585 9.25 16.11 -13.70
CA ALA A 585 9.63 17.02 -12.61
C ALA A 585 9.82 16.26 -11.28
N ASN A 586 8.95 15.28 -11.02
CA ASN A 586 9.02 14.41 -9.85
C ASN A 586 10.28 13.53 -9.86
N ARG A 587 10.81 13.21 -11.04
CA ARG A 587 11.93 12.27 -11.21
C ARG A 587 13.31 12.93 -11.07
N THR A 588 13.41 14.26 -10.98
CA THR A 588 14.69 14.98 -10.91
C THR A 588 14.88 15.80 -9.63
N TYR A 589 16.13 15.94 -9.20
CA TYR A 589 16.49 16.80 -8.06
C TYR A 589 16.23 18.28 -8.35
N ALA A 590 16.35 18.71 -9.62
CA ALA A 590 16.06 20.08 -10.02
C ALA A 590 14.57 20.44 -9.84
N GLY A 591 13.66 19.45 -10.00
CA GLY A 591 12.22 19.68 -9.97
C GLY A 591 11.71 20.39 -11.20
N GLY A 592 10.55 21.04 -11.08
CA GLY A 592 9.86 21.70 -12.18
C GLY A 592 8.48 22.18 -11.75
N ALA A 593 7.64 22.55 -12.71
CA ALA A 593 6.24 22.85 -12.43
C ALA A 593 5.52 21.61 -11.85
N GLY A 594 4.62 21.81 -10.89
CA GLY A 594 3.83 20.75 -10.25
C GLY A 594 4.49 20.13 -9.01
N VAL A 595 5.75 20.44 -8.71
CA VAL A 595 6.43 19.98 -7.48
C VAL A 595 6.99 21.14 -6.68
N GLY A 596 6.79 21.09 -5.36
CA GLY A 596 7.30 22.08 -4.43
C GLY A 596 8.82 22.04 -4.24
N ALA A 597 9.35 22.99 -3.47
CA ALA A 597 10.76 23.00 -3.10
C ALA A 597 11.11 21.87 -2.13
N TRP A 598 12.36 21.38 -2.21
CA TRP A 598 12.89 20.40 -1.26
C TRP A 598 12.99 20.99 0.15
N GLN A 599 12.26 20.38 1.07
CA GLN A 599 12.39 20.56 2.51
C GLN A 599 13.44 19.59 3.06
N SER A 600 14.10 19.97 4.15
CA SER A 600 15.19 19.19 4.77
C SER A 600 14.83 18.83 6.21
N LEU A 601 14.82 17.54 6.51
CA LEU A 601 14.65 17.00 7.86
C LEU A 601 15.95 16.29 8.26
N PRO A 602 16.67 16.74 9.32
CA PRO A 602 17.81 16.01 9.85
C PRO A 602 17.39 14.60 10.27
N MET A 603 18.21 13.59 9.96
CA MET A 603 17.94 12.22 10.41
C MET A 603 18.65 11.93 11.73
N THR A 604 17.95 11.24 12.63
CA THR A 604 18.49 10.79 13.92
C THR A 604 19.35 9.55 13.72
N ALA A 605 20.60 9.63 14.15
CA ALA A 605 21.54 8.52 14.06
C ALA A 605 21.47 7.60 15.29
N ARG A 606 21.52 6.29 15.07
CA ARG A 606 21.61 5.25 16.11
C ARG A 606 22.73 4.27 15.75
N ASP A 607 23.55 3.93 16.74
CA ASP A 607 24.49 2.82 16.59
C ASP A 607 23.70 1.52 16.52
N PHE A 608 23.77 0.83 15.38
CA PHE A 608 22.95 -0.34 15.17
C PHE A 608 23.56 -1.56 15.90
N PRO A 609 22.78 -2.30 16.72
CA PRO A 609 23.33 -3.43 17.47
C PRO A 609 23.85 -4.55 16.58
N ALA A 610 25.09 -4.97 16.81
CA ALA A 610 25.75 -6.00 16.00
C ALA A 610 25.41 -7.45 16.41
N GLY A 611 24.96 -7.66 17.65
CA GLY A 611 24.73 -8.99 18.25
C GLY A 611 23.26 -9.42 18.23
N ASN A 612 22.99 -10.59 18.80
CA ASN A 612 21.65 -11.13 18.99
C ASN A 612 20.93 -10.39 20.14
N VAL A 613 20.23 -9.29 19.83
CA VAL A 613 19.66 -8.36 20.82
C VAL A 613 18.59 -9.02 21.70
N TYR A 614 17.79 -9.90 21.13
CA TYR A 614 16.65 -10.52 21.81
C TYR A 614 16.97 -11.94 22.35
N ASN A 615 18.22 -12.39 22.25
CA ASN A 615 18.65 -13.74 22.62
C ASN A 615 17.81 -14.83 21.94
N ASP A 616 17.48 -14.64 20.66
CA ASP A 616 16.79 -15.65 19.87
C ASP A 616 17.67 -16.91 19.77
N PRO A 617 17.21 -18.08 20.26
CA PRO A 617 18.03 -19.30 20.26
C PRO A 617 18.30 -19.86 18.86
N THR A 618 17.61 -19.37 17.83
CA THR A 618 17.84 -19.75 16.43
C THR A 618 19.02 -19.01 15.78
N ILE A 619 19.55 -17.97 16.44
CA ILE A 619 20.64 -17.13 15.91
C ILE A 619 21.97 -17.50 16.59
N ASP A 620 22.97 -17.91 15.80
CA ASP A 620 24.34 -18.14 16.28
C ASP A 620 25.38 -17.28 15.55
N PHE A 621 25.56 -16.05 16.04
CA PHE A 621 26.63 -15.16 15.60
C PHE A 621 27.98 -15.49 16.26
N PHE A 622 28.57 -16.63 15.91
CA PHE A 622 29.93 -17.00 16.35
C PHE A 622 31.04 -16.15 15.71
N VAL A 623 30.70 -15.35 14.68
CA VAL A 623 31.56 -14.30 14.12
C VAL A 623 30.83 -12.95 14.19
N MET A 624 31.48 -11.97 14.82
CA MET A 624 30.99 -10.59 14.90
C MET A 624 31.56 -9.72 13.77
N PRO A 625 30.85 -8.67 13.33
CA PRO A 625 31.30 -7.84 12.23
C PRO A 625 32.41 -6.90 12.68
N THR A 626 33.40 -6.71 11.81
CA THR A 626 34.52 -5.77 12.01
C THR A 626 34.07 -4.31 11.87
N CYS A 627 33.06 -4.06 11.03
CA CYS A 627 32.39 -2.77 10.88
C CYS A 627 30.89 -2.96 10.65
N ILE A 628 30.08 -2.02 11.13
CA ILE A 628 28.63 -1.99 10.95
C ILE A 628 28.19 -0.53 10.71
N ALA A 629 27.25 -0.34 9.79
CA ALA A 629 26.67 0.97 9.49
C ALA A 629 25.75 1.45 10.60
N ARG A 630 25.66 2.77 10.79
CA ARG A 630 24.71 3.38 11.72
C ARG A 630 23.35 3.46 11.03
N GLN A 631 22.29 3.27 11.82
CA GLN A 631 20.92 3.50 11.36
C GLN A 631 20.62 5.00 11.42
N TYR A 632 19.91 5.51 10.43
CA TYR A 632 19.41 6.88 10.38
C TYR A 632 17.91 6.86 10.17
N THR A 633 17.14 7.60 10.97
CA THR A 633 15.68 7.65 10.90
C THR A 633 15.15 9.08 10.88
N ALA A 634 14.05 9.32 10.20
CA ALA A 634 13.27 10.55 10.29
C ALA A 634 11.78 10.21 10.17
N GLN A 635 10.95 10.90 10.94
CA GLN A 635 9.50 10.77 10.85
C GLN A 635 8.95 11.95 10.03
N VAL A 636 8.08 11.63 9.07
CA VAL A 636 7.30 12.60 8.30
C VAL A 636 5.90 12.62 8.90
N THR A 637 5.46 13.79 9.35
CA THR A 637 4.18 13.97 10.04
C THR A 637 3.33 15.05 9.37
N GLY A 638 2.01 14.94 9.53
CA GLY A 638 1.06 15.98 9.11
C GLY A 638 0.84 16.13 7.59
N VAL A 639 1.39 15.24 6.77
CA VAL A 639 1.12 15.20 5.32
C VAL A 639 -0.08 14.30 5.06
N ARG A 640 -1.09 14.77 4.33
CA ARG A 640 -2.31 14.02 4.01
C ARG A 640 -2.76 14.28 2.59
N SER A 641 -3.33 13.28 1.93
CA SER A 641 -3.87 13.38 0.56
C SER A 641 -2.90 14.03 -0.43
N LYS A 642 -1.62 13.66 -0.32
CA LYS A 642 -0.53 14.27 -1.08
C LYS A 642 0.46 13.23 -1.57
N LEU A 643 0.96 13.48 -2.77
CA LEU A 643 2.10 12.76 -3.32
C LEU A 643 3.38 13.41 -2.78
N VAL A 644 4.29 12.60 -2.26
CA VAL A 644 5.55 13.01 -1.65
C VAL A 644 6.71 12.38 -2.39
N ASP A 645 7.62 13.21 -2.89
CA ASP A 645 8.95 12.76 -3.33
C ASP A 645 9.93 12.87 -2.16
N TYR A 646 10.80 11.88 -2.00
CA TYR A 646 11.86 11.94 -0.99
C TYR A 646 13.15 11.24 -1.41
N TYR A 647 14.28 11.68 -0.84
CA TYR A 647 15.57 11.01 -0.93
C TYR A 647 16.42 11.34 0.31
N VAL A 648 17.49 10.58 0.54
CA VAL A 648 18.45 10.83 1.61
C VAL A 648 19.74 11.42 1.04
N GLU A 649 20.23 12.49 1.65
CA GLU A 649 21.52 13.11 1.37
C GLU A 649 22.47 12.87 2.56
N ALA A 650 23.69 12.41 2.28
CA ALA A 650 24.73 12.20 3.28
C ALA A 650 26.02 12.89 2.88
N ILE A 651 26.71 13.47 3.86
CA ILE A 651 28.01 14.13 3.72
C ILE A 651 28.97 13.49 4.73
N ASP A 652 30.18 13.14 4.29
CA ASP A 652 31.25 12.62 5.15
C ASP A 652 32.04 13.75 5.86
N THR A 653 33.01 13.39 6.71
CA THR A 653 33.87 14.38 7.40
C THR A 653 34.86 15.09 6.47
N ARG A 654 34.97 14.67 5.20
CA ARG A 654 35.83 15.27 4.17
C ARG A 654 35.08 16.18 3.20
N GLY A 655 33.76 16.23 3.27
CA GLY A 655 32.89 17.03 2.42
C GLY A 655 32.41 16.34 1.14
N TYR A 656 32.61 15.02 0.98
CA TYR A 656 32.03 14.27 -0.13
C TYR A 656 30.55 13.98 0.14
N LEU A 657 29.73 14.19 -0.89
CA LEU A 657 28.27 14.13 -0.81
C LEU A 657 27.73 12.97 -1.66
N ARG A 658 26.80 12.20 -1.09
CA ARG A 658 25.97 11.22 -1.81
C ARG A 658 24.50 11.56 -1.66
N ARG A 659 23.73 11.33 -2.72
CA ARG A 659 22.27 11.30 -2.68
C ARG A 659 21.77 9.90 -3.02
N SER A 660 20.78 9.41 -2.30
CA SER A 660 20.04 8.22 -2.70
C SER A 660 19.18 8.51 -3.93
N PRO A 661 18.73 7.48 -4.66
CA PRO A 661 17.63 7.63 -5.63
C PRO A 661 16.40 8.29 -5.00
N ILE A 662 15.65 9.03 -5.82
CA ILE A 662 14.35 9.59 -5.43
C ILE A 662 13.33 8.46 -5.34
N GLN A 663 12.63 8.41 -4.22
CA GLN A 663 11.46 7.57 -3.99
C GLN A 663 10.20 8.41 -3.86
N ARG A 664 9.06 7.74 -3.93
CA ARG A 664 7.76 8.40 -3.94
C ARG A 664 6.75 7.60 -3.13
N VAL A 665 5.82 8.33 -2.52
CA VAL A 665 4.70 7.75 -1.79
C VAL A 665 3.49 8.68 -1.88
N TRP A 666 2.32 8.11 -2.14
CA TRP A 666 1.06 8.80 -1.88
C TRP A 666 0.71 8.58 -0.41
N VAL A 667 0.55 9.69 0.30
CA VAL A 667 0.05 9.70 1.68
C VAL A 667 -1.45 9.91 1.62
N GLY A 668 -2.22 8.93 2.10
CA GLY A 668 -3.67 9.04 2.21
C GLY A 668 -4.12 10.04 3.27
N ASP A 669 -5.42 10.21 3.43
CA ASP A 669 -6.03 11.10 4.42
C ASP A 669 -5.99 10.51 5.85
N GLY A 670 -5.62 9.24 6.00
CA GLY A 670 -5.67 8.54 7.28
C GLY A 670 -7.07 8.08 7.66
N GLN A 671 -8.04 8.23 6.74
CA GLN A 671 -9.42 7.80 6.88
C GLN A 671 -9.64 6.56 5.99
N GLY A 672 -10.29 5.52 6.52
CA GLY A 672 -10.75 4.40 5.67
C GLY A 672 -10.09 3.04 5.88
N ALA A 673 -10.23 2.49 7.09
CA ALA A 673 -10.50 1.06 7.25
C ALA A 673 -11.55 0.85 8.33
N GLY A 674 -12.83 1.07 7.98
CA GLY A 674 -13.91 0.66 8.86
C GLY A 674 -13.96 -0.85 9.00
N GLY A 675 -13.76 -1.36 10.22
CA GLY A 675 -14.45 -2.56 10.71
C GLY A 675 -13.63 -3.83 10.99
N GLY A 676 -12.56 -4.12 10.27
CA GLY A 676 -11.78 -5.36 10.48
C GLY A 676 -12.65 -6.64 10.54
N SER A 677 -12.37 -7.55 11.48
CA SER A 677 -13.20 -8.74 11.75
C SER A 677 -14.37 -8.49 12.73
N VAL A 678 -14.49 -7.25 13.24
CA VAL A 678 -15.43 -6.89 14.31
C VAL A 678 -16.69 -6.29 13.73
N VAL A 679 -16.58 -5.37 12.78
CA VAL A 679 -17.72 -4.76 12.07
C VAL A 679 -17.52 -4.93 10.58
N THR A 680 -18.56 -5.33 9.86
CA THR A 680 -18.54 -5.33 8.40
C THR A 680 -19.80 -4.69 7.86
N ILE A 681 -19.69 -4.03 6.71
CA ILE A 681 -20.84 -3.48 5.99
C ILE A 681 -20.99 -4.10 4.61
N THR A 682 -22.20 -4.12 4.07
CA THR A 682 -22.49 -4.59 2.70
C THR A 682 -23.57 -3.71 2.08
N PRO A 683 -23.29 -3.00 0.96
CA PRO A 683 -22.00 -2.91 0.25
C PRO A 683 -20.92 -2.16 1.05
N ASN A 684 -19.64 -2.37 0.70
CA ASN A 684 -18.48 -1.62 1.22
C ASN A 684 -17.60 -1.16 0.03
N PRO A 685 -17.49 0.15 -0.28
CA PRO A 685 -18.11 1.28 0.42
C PRO A 685 -19.65 1.21 0.39
N ALA A 686 -20.29 1.85 1.36
CA ALA A 686 -21.73 2.06 1.34
C ALA A 686 -22.11 2.96 0.16
N LEU A 687 -23.36 2.88 -0.33
CA LEU A 687 -23.85 3.73 -1.42
C LEU A 687 -24.88 4.72 -0.88
N ALA A 688 -24.72 6.00 -1.19
CA ALA A 688 -25.63 7.05 -0.76
C ALA A 688 -27.06 6.79 -1.27
N GLY A 689 -28.05 6.98 -0.39
CA GLY A 689 -29.47 6.74 -0.68
C GLY A 689 -29.84 5.26 -0.85
N GLN A 690 -28.93 4.32 -0.55
CA GLN A 690 -29.18 2.88 -0.68
C GLN A 690 -29.12 2.16 0.69
N PRO A 691 -29.74 0.98 0.81
CA PRO A 691 -29.58 0.15 2.00
C PRO A 691 -28.14 -0.34 2.20
N VAL A 692 -27.69 -0.35 3.47
CA VAL A 692 -26.45 -0.97 3.92
C VAL A 692 -26.73 -1.96 5.04
N THR A 693 -26.25 -3.19 4.91
CA THR A 693 -26.28 -4.20 5.98
C THR A 693 -25.03 -4.08 6.83
N ILE A 694 -25.18 -3.83 8.13
CA ILE A 694 -24.11 -3.73 9.13
C ILE A 694 -24.11 -5.01 9.97
N ARG A 695 -22.95 -5.64 10.13
CA ARG A 695 -22.74 -6.82 10.99
C ARG A 695 -21.72 -6.51 12.08
N TYR A 696 -21.96 -6.98 13.29
CA TYR A 696 -21.13 -6.78 14.47
C TYR A 696 -20.83 -8.10 15.21
N ASN A 697 -19.55 -8.40 15.43
CA ASN A 697 -19.07 -9.55 16.17
C ASN A 697 -18.71 -9.14 17.62
N PRO A 698 -19.49 -9.56 18.62
CA PRO A 698 -19.27 -9.16 20.01
C PRO A 698 -18.18 -9.98 20.73
N SER A 699 -17.55 -10.97 20.07
CA SER A 699 -16.61 -11.89 20.72
C SER A 699 -15.39 -11.18 21.30
N GLY A 700 -15.17 -11.34 22.61
CA GLY A 700 -14.06 -10.71 23.33
C GLY A 700 -14.24 -9.21 23.60
N ARG A 701 -15.46 -8.67 23.41
CA ARG A 701 -15.77 -7.24 23.52
C ARG A 701 -16.83 -6.96 24.59
N PRO A 702 -17.10 -5.70 24.98
CA PRO A 702 -18.03 -5.35 26.06
C PRO A 702 -19.42 -5.98 25.92
N LEU A 703 -19.89 -6.17 24.68
CA LEU A 703 -21.22 -6.73 24.39
C LEU A 703 -21.23 -8.26 24.20
N ALA A 704 -20.15 -8.98 24.54
CA ALA A 704 -20.06 -10.44 24.39
C ALA A 704 -21.16 -11.24 25.10
N GLN A 705 -21.73 -10.67 26.18
CA GLN A 705 -22.79 -11.29 26.99
C GLN A 705 -24.15 -10.62 26.80
N ALA A 706 -24.28 -9.67 25.87
CA ALA A 706 -25.52 -8.95 25.65
C ALA A 706 -26.58 -9.89 25.04
N THR A 707 -27.79 -9.87 25.61
CA THR A 707 -28.94 -10.64 25.09
C THR A 707 -29.64 -9.95 23.93
N GLN A 708 -29.37 -8.66 23.73
CA GLN A 708 -29.82 -7.82 22.62
C GLN A 708 -28.73 -6.79 22.34
N VAL A 709 -28.51 -6.45 21.07
CA VAL A 709 -27.63 -5.33 20.66
C VAL A 709 -28.43 -4.36 19.80
N CYS A 710 -28.21 -3.07 19.99
CA CYS A 710 -28.71 -1.98 19.17
C CYS A 710 -27.54 -1.33 18.42
N LEU A 711 -27.81 -0.88 17.20
CA LEU A 711 -26.90 -0.06 16.41
C LEU A 711 -27.14 1.41 16.76
N HIS A 712 -26.09 2.13 17.13
CA HIS A 712 -26.09 3.58 17.15
C HIS A 712 -25.33 4.06 15.92
N TYR A 713 -25.93 4.90 15.08
CA TYR A 713 -25.30 5.30 13.81
C TYR A 713 -25.66 6.71 13.39
N GLY A 714 -24.79 7.30 12.58
CA GLY A 714 -24.96 8.61 11.98
C GLY A 714 -24.23 8.70 10.65
N PHE A 715 -24.21 9.90 10.08
CA PHE A 715 -23.50 10.17 8.84
C PHE A 715 -22.58 11.38 9.00
N ASN A 716 -21.54 11.48 8.17
CA ASN A 716 -20.73 12.70 8.05
C ASN A 716 -20.23 13.27 9.39
N GLN A 717 -19.61 12.44 10.23
CA GLN A 717 -19.20 12.77 11.61
C GLN A 717 -20.39 12.93 12.55
N TRP A 718 -21.25 11.92 12.61
CA TRP A 718 -22.40 11.88 13.52
C TRP A 718 -23.41 13.03 13.30
N ASN A 719 -23.48 13.58 12.09
CA ASN A 719 -24.40 14.65 11.72
C ASN A 719 -25.20 14.34 10.43
N PRO A 720 -26.46 13.90 10.54
CA PRO A 720 -27.19 13.66 11.79
C PRO A 720 -26.81 12.35 12.46
N VAL A 721 -27.00 12.27 13.78
CA VAL A 721 -27.19 10.99 14.49
C VAL A 721 -28.61 10.51 14.22
N ILE A 722 -28.77 9.23 13.89
CA ILE A 722 -30.08 8.65 13.63
C ILE A 722 -30.65 8.04 14.91
N ASN A 723 -31.79 8.58 15.35
CA ASN A 723 -32.52 8.17 16.55
C ASN A 723 -33.96 7.77 16.16
N PRO A 724 -34.52 6.64 16.64
CA PRO A 724 -33.96 5.69 17.61
C PRO A 724 -32.97 4.67 17.05
N ASP A 725 -32.08 4.22 17.92
CA ASP A 725 -31.12 3.12 17.67
C ASP A 725 -31.86 1.83 17.29
N PRO A 726 -31.68 1.30 16.07
CA PRO A 726 -32.38 0.09 15.66
C PRO A 726 -31.81 -1.17 16.35
N ALA A 727 -32.71 -2.00 16.88
CA ALA A 727 -32.37 -3.32 17.42
C ALA A 727 -31.82 -4.25 16.32
N MET A 728 -30.66 -4.86 16.58
CA MET A 728 -30.03 -5.83 15.67
C MET A 728 -30.58 -7.24 15.87
N THR A 729 -30.47 -8.07 14.83
CA THR A 729 -30.86 -9.48 14.87
C THR A 729 -29.63 -10.38 15.01
N TRP A 730 -29.67 -11.35 15.93
CA TRP A 730 -28.59 -12.33 16.08
C TRP A 730 -28.60 -13.36 14.93
N ASN A 731 -27.48 -13.48 14.23
CA ASN A 731 -27.19 -14.53 13.27
C ASN A 731 -26.32 -15.60 13.91
N SER A 732 -26.94 -16.72 14.31
CA SER A 732 -26.27 -17.82 15.00
C SER A 732 -25.31 -18.64 14.15
N ALA A 733 -25.44 -18.60 12.82
CA ALA A 733 -24.54 -19.33 11.91
C ALA A 733 -23.17 -18.64 11.80
N GLU A 734 -23.17 -17.31 11.87
CA GLU A 734 -21.97 -16.47 11.73
C GLU A 734 -21.49 -15.93 13.08
N SER A 735 -22.26 -16.12 14.16
CA SER A 735 -21.99 -15.55 15.50
C SER A 735 -21.86 -14.03 15.50
N VAL A 736 -22.74 -13.34 14.76
CA VAL A 736 -22.75 -11.87 14.64
C VAL A 736 -24.17 -11.30 14.81
N TRP A 737 -24.26 -10.08 15.29
CA TRP A 737 -25.46 -9.24 15.22
C TRP A 737 -25.53 -8.55 13.86
N GLN A 738 -26.72 -8.43 13.27
CA GLN A 738 -26.89 -7.77 11.98
C GLN A 738 -28.15 -6.90 11.90
N VAL A 739 -28.06 -5.79 11.16
CA VAL A 739 -29.18 -4.89 10.85
C VAL A 739 -28.97 -4.28 9.46
N THR A 740 -30.05 -3.86 8.80
CA THR A 740 -29.96 -3.11 7.54
C THR A 740 -30.59 -1.75 7.73
N VAL A 741 -29.84 -0.69 7.42
CA VAL A 741 -30.27 0.71 7.52
C VAL A 741 -30.13 1.39 6.15
N THR A 742 -30.81 2.51 5.94
CA THR A 742 -30.68 3.28 4.69
C THR A 742 -29.62 4.35 4.89
N VAL A 743 -28.67 4.44 3.95
CA VAL A 743 -27.63 5.47 3.95
C VAL A 743 -28.21 6.77 3.45
N SER A 744 -27.91 7.90 4.11
CA SER A 744 -28.38 9.21 3.63
C SER A 744 -27.92 9.49 2.18
N PRO A 745 -28.75 10.08 1.31
CA PRO A 745 -28.36 10.52 -0.04
C PRO A 745 -27.22 11.54 -0.06
N SER A 746 -27.01 12.29 1.02
CA SER A 746 -25.93 13.27 1.18
C SER A 746 -24.72 12.72 1.95
N ALA A 747 -24.76 11.47 2.42
CA ALA A 747 -23.69 10.87 3.21
C ALA A 747 -22.43 10.62 2.36
N THR A 748 -21.29 11.08 2.87
CA THR A 748 -19.94 10.74 2.42
C THR A 748 -19.25 9.77 3.39
N GLN A 749 -19.81 9.61 4.59
CA GLN A 749 -19.35 8.72 5.64
C GLN A 749 -20.55 8.14 6.41
N LEU A 750 -20.44 6.87 6.82
CA LEU A 750 -21.31 6.20 7.78
C LEU A 750 -20.51 6.01 9.07
N ASP A 751 -21.06 6.47 10.18
CA ASP A 751 -20.51 6.35 11.52
C ASP A 751 -21.37 5.38 12.32
N CYS A 752 -20.75 4.46 13.06
CA CYS A 752 -21.52 3.57 13.92
C CYS A 752 -20.76 3.08 15.15
N VAL A 753 -21.52 2.78 16.20
CA VAL A 753 -21.12 2.05 17.42
C VAL A 753 -22.28 1.14 17.86
N PHE A 754 -22.09 0.35 18.91
CA PHE A 754 -23.09 -0.61 19.37
C PHE A 754 -23.35 -0.45 20.86
N ASN A 755 -24.58 -0.73 21.28
CA ASN A 755 -24.93 -0.81 22.69
C ASN A 755 -25.87 -2.00 22.98
N ASP A 756 -26.07 -2.33 24.26
CA ASP A 756 -26.99 -3.40 24.69
C ASP A 756 -28.47 -2.98 24.74
N CYS A 757 -28.82 -1.84 24.14
CA CYS A 757 -30.11 -1.16 24.24
C CYS A 757 -30.47 -0.70 25.67
N SER A 758 -29.52 -0.73 26.60
CA SER A 758 -29.72 -0.38 28.01
C SER A 758 -28.53 0.37 28.65
N GLY A 759 -27.60 0.90 27.84
CA GLY A 759 -26.53 1.80 28.28
C GLY A 759 -25.12 1.20 28.35
N THR A 760 -24.91 -0.09 28.07
CA THR A 760 -23.54 -0.63 27.88
C THR A 760 -23.12 -0.39 26.43
N TRP A 761 -21.96 0.24 26.22
CA TRP A 761 -21.47 0.58 24.88
C TRP A 761 -20.23 -0.21 24.47
N ASP A 762 -20.13 -0.46 23.18
CA ASP A 762 -18.88 -0.72 22.48
C ASP A 762 -18.72 0.35 21.41
N ASN A 763 -17.92 1.36 21.72
CA ASN A 763 -17.54 2.46 20.84
C ASN A 763 -16.10 2.30 20.34
N ASN A 764 -15.62 1.05 20.27
CA ASN A 764 -14.27 0.76 19.83
C ASN A 764 -13.16 1.46 20.64
N SER A 765 -13.36 1.59 21.96
CA SER A 765 -12.44 2.30 22.86
C SER A 765 -12.30 3.79 22.50
N GLY A 766 -13.41 4.43 22.14
CA GLY A 766 -13.49 5.86 21.76
C GLY A 766 -13.05 6.17 20.33
N GLN A 767 -12.89 5.14 19.49
CA GLN A 767 -12.44 5.31 18.10
C GLN A 767 -13.58 5.19 17.09
N ASP A 768 -14.75 4.71 17.53
CA ASP A 768 -15.91 4.38 16.72
C ASP A 768 -15.58 3.50 15.51
N TRP A 769 -16.57 3.29 14.64
CA TRP A 769 -16.35 2.73 13.31
C TRP A 769 -16.86 3.68 12.25
N HIS A 770 -15.99 3.97 11.28
CA HIS A 770 -16.27 4.87 10.17
C HIS A 770 -16.12 4.14 8.85
N PHE A 771 -17.10 4.28 7.96
CA PHE A 771 -17.11 3.66 6.64
C PHE A 771 -17.33 4.71 5.55
N PRO A 772 -16.57 4.68 4.44
CA PRO A 772 -16.80 5.58 3.33
C PRO A 772 -18.15 5.30 2.65
N VAL A 773 -18.85 6.37 2.26
CA VAL A 773 -20.08 6.31 1.46
C VAL A 773 -19.80 6.91 0.08
N GLN A 774 -20.12 6.16 -0.97
CA GLN A 774 -19.95 6.57 -2.36
C GLN A 774 -21.26 7.14 -2.91
N GLY A 775 -21.15 8.25 -3.65
CA GLY A 775 -22.27 8.87 -4.35
C GLY A 775 -22.96 10.00 -3.58
N GLY A 776 -22.56 10.27 -2.34
CA GLY A 776 -23.06 11.42 -1.57
C GLY A 776 -22.55 12.74 -2.13
N GLN A 777 -23.42 13.74 -2.14
CA GLN A 777 -23.07 15.14 -2.40
C GLN A 777 -23.65 15.98 -1.25
N PRO A 778 -22.82 16.57 -0.39
CA PRO A 778 -23.31 17.53 0.60
C PRO A 778 -23.81 18.79 -0.11
N ALA A 779 -25.02 19.24 0.19
CA ALA A 779 -25.50 20.56 -0.19
C ALA A 779 -25.13 21.55 0.92
N ASP A 780 -24.22 22.49 0.65
CA ASP A 780 -23.77 23.51 1.62
C ASP A 780 -24.84 24.57 1.96
N VAL A 781 -26.03 24.45 1.37
CA VAL A 781 -27.18 25.36 1.53
C VAL A 781 -28.48 24.57 1.66
N TRP A 782 -29.50 25.17 2.27
CA TRP A 782 -30.89 24.68 2.24
C TRP A 782 -31.56 25.12 0.94
N ASP A 783 -32.36 24.26 0.32
CA ASP A 783 -33.13 24.59 -0.88
C ASP A 783 -34.56 24.96 -0.45
N ILE A 784 -34.97 26.19 -0.71
CA ILE A 784 -36.25 26.74 -0.22
C ILE A 784 -37.21 26.81 -1.39
N ASP A 785 -37.64 25.63 -1.86
CA ASP A 785 -38.40 25.44 -3.10
C ASP A 785 -39.84 24.95 -2.89
N GLY A 786 -40.24 24.74 -1.63
CA GLY A 786 -41.54 24.22 -1.21
C GLY A 786 -41.59 22.69 -1.08
N GLN A 787 -40.45 22.00 -1.07
CA GLN A 787 -40.31 20.56 -0.87
C GLN A 787 -39.29 20.23 0.23
N LEU A 788 -39.73 19.48 1.25
CA LEU A 788 -38.90 19.07 2.38
C LEU A 788 -37.47 18.65 1.99
N ASP A 789 -36.50 19.45 2.43
CA ASP A 789 -35.08 19.13 2.32
C ASP A 789 -34.74 17.78 2.98
N ALA A 790 -33.95 16.96 2.28
CA ALA A 790 -33.57 15.62 2.73
C ALA A 790 -32.65 15.62 3.98
N ASP A 791 -31.97 16.73 4.25
CA ASP A 791 -31.09 16.90 5.42
C ASP A 791 -31.86 17.36 6.68
N ALA A 792 -33.18 17.58 6.59
CA ALA A 792 -33.99 18.03 7.72
C ALA A 792 -34.43 16.89 8.65
N THR A 793 -34.38 17.12 9.96
CA THR A 793 -34.75 16.15 10.99
C THR A 793 -36.17 16.38 11.48
N LEU A 794 -36.96 15.30 11.64
CA LEU A 794 -38.28 15.40 12.26
C LEU A 794 -38.13 15.74 13.74
N VAL A 795 -38.64 16.90 14.17
CA VAL A 795 -38.53 17.35 15.58
C VAL A 795 -39.79 17.07 16.40
N ALA A 796 -40.97 17.09 15.77
CA ALA A 796 -42.23 16.75 16.43
C ALA A 796 -43.31 16.36 15.41
N GLU A 797 -44.31 15.60 15.84
CA GLU A 797 -45.50 15.26 15.03
C GLU A 797 -46.78 15.18 15.86
N ASN A 798 -47.93 15.40 15.22
CA ASN A 798 -49.25 15.16 15.77
C ASN A 798 -50.21 14.71 14.64
N GLY A 799 -50.53 13.43 14.63
CA GLY A 799 -51.34 12.83 13.56
C GLY A 799 -50.63 12.87 12.21
N VAL A 800 -51.17 13.61 11.24
CA VAL A 800 -50.56 13.74 9.90
C VAL A 800 -49.65 14.96 9.78
N LEU A 801 -49.69 15.87 10.74
CA LEU A 801 -48.89 17.08 10.75
C LEU A 801 -47.54 16.82 11.42
N ARG A 802 -46.49 17.38 10.81
CA ARG A 802 -45.09 17.16 11.19
C ARG A 802 -44.36 18.49 11.19
N LEU A 803 -43.39 18.61 12.07
CA LEU A 803 -42.46 19.73 12.14
C LEU A 803 -41.05 19.18 12.00
N TYR A 804 -40.30 19.71 11.03
CA TYR A 804 -38.91 19.38 10.76
C TYR A 804 -38.02 20.59 11.03
N ALA A 805 -36.78 20.33 11.45
CA ALA A 805 -35.76 21.35 11.60
C ALA A 805 -34.37 20.82 11.22
N GLY A 806 -33.45 21.72 10.89
CA GLY A 806 -32.05 21.41 10.63
C GLY A 806 -31.18 22.65 10.81
N LEU A 807 -29.86 22.48 10.98
CA LEU A 807 -28.92 23.59 11.08
C LEU A 807 -27.76 23.41 10.09
N LYS A 808 -27.46 24.44 9.28
CA LYS A 808 -26.24 24.52 8.46
C LYS A 808 -25.52 25.83 8.81
N GLY A 809 -24.35 25.73 9.44
CA GLY A 809 -23.67 26.91 10.02
C GLY A 809 -24.52 27.57 11.10
N THR A 810 -24.91 28.83 10.91
CA THR A 810 -25.84 29.56 11.79
C THR A 810 -27.27 29.60 11.27
N THR A 811 -27.53 28.96 10.12
CA THR A 811 -28.81 29.02 9.42
C THR A 811 -29.70 27.85 9.85
N LEU A 812 -30.70 28.14 10.67
CA LEU A 812 -31.79 27.24 11.01
C LEU A 812 -32.68 27.05 9.79
N TYR A 813 -33.06 25.81 9.53
CA TYR A 813 -34.09 25.41 8.57
C TYR A 813 -35.30 24.87 9.33
N LEU A 814 -36.49 25.16 8.84
CA LEU A 814 -37.77 24.70 9.36
C LEU A 814 -38.67 24.25 8.23
N ALA A 815 -39.39 23.14 8.42
CA ALA A 815 -40.44 22.74 7.49
C ALA A 815 -41.66 22.12 8.18
N ALA A 816 -42.84 22.46 7.72
CA ALA A 816 -44.11 21.84 8.09
C ALA A 816 -45.02 21.74 6.85
N PRO A 817 -46.11 20.97 6.87
CA PRO A 817 -47.08 20.97 5.77
C PRO A 817 -47.58 22.39 5.44
N ASP A 818 -47.71 22.71 4.16
CA ASP A 818 -48.15 24.04 3.73
C ASP A 818 -49.65 24.30 4.00
N ALA A 819 -50.05 25.57 3.95
CA ALA A 819 -51.44 25.99 4.10
C ALA A 819 -52.20 25.70 2.79
N GLY A 820 -52.72 24.48 2.65
CA GLY A 820 -53.45 24.01 1.47
C GLY A 820 -54.79 23.30 1.75
N GLU A 821 -55.20 23.20 3.03
CA GLU A 821 -56.30 22.33 3.48
C GLU A 821 -57.34 23.02 4.40
N GLY A 822 -57.52 24.35 4.28
CA GLY A 822 -58.64 25.08 4.91
C GLY A 822 -58.30 25.92 6.15
N ASN A 823 -57.02 26.01 6.52
CA ASN A 823 -56.50 26.66 7.72
C ASN A 823 -55.15 27.35 7.45
N ASP A 824 -54.89 28.47 8.12
CA ASP A 824 -53.59 29.16 8.06
C ASP A 824 -52.59 28.47 8.97
N HIS A 825 -51.33 28.43 8.56
CA HIS A 825 -50.28 27.65 9.20
C HIS A 825 -49.20 28.57 9.77
N PHE A 826 -48.77 28.32 11.01
CA PHE A 826 -47.74 29.12 11.67
C PHE A 826 -46.66 28.24 12.29
N ILE A 827 -45.39 28.51 11.99
CA ILE A 827 -44.24 27.89 12.65
C ILE A 827 -43.59 28.95 13.55
N PHE A 828 -43.51 28.69 14.85
CA PHE A 828 -42.96 29.58 15.86
C PHE A 828 -41.55 29.15 16.26
N VAL A 829 -40.65 30.13 16.41
CA VAL A 829 -39.30 29.96 16.95
C VAL A 829 -39.18 30.81 18.20
N ALA A 830 -38.77 30.20 19.31
CA ALA A 830 -38.53 30.86 20.58
C ALA A 830 -37.15 30.52 21.15
N CYS A 831 -36.68 31.33 22.09
CA CYS A 831 -35.44 31.13 22.82
C CYS A 831 -35.60 31.63 24.26
N PRO A 832 -35.76 30.74 25.24
CA PRO A 832 -36.98 29.98 25.57
C PRO A 832 -38.33 30.69 25.27
N PRO A 833 -39.48 29.97 25.32
CA PRO A 833 -40.80 30.59 25.15
C PRO A 833 -41.15 31.59 26.26
N GLY A 834 -41.59 32.79 25.86
CA GLY A 834 -41.97 33.88 26.79
C GLY A 834 -43.42 33.81 27.31
N SER A 835 -43.87 34.84 28.03
CA SER A 835 -45.26 34.93 28.49
C SER A 835 -46.29 34.92 27.35
N LEU A 836 -47.48 34.37 27.62
CA LEU A 836 -48.59 34.33 26.66
C LEU A 836 -48.91 35.72 26.09
N ARG A 837 -48.98 35.82 24.76
CA ARG A 837 -49.42 37.01 24.02
C ARG A 837 -50.48 36.64 23.00
N ALA A 838 -51.18 37.64 22.45
CA ALA A 838 -52.22 37.41 21.44
C ALA A 838 -51.65 36.65 20.23
N ALA A 839 -52.41 35.69 19.71
CA ALA A 839 -52.00 34.92 18.53
C ALA A 839 -51.77 35.84 17.30
N PRO A 840 -50.86 35.46 16.37
CA PRO A 840 -50.57 36.24 15.16
C PRO A 840 -51.80 36.52 14.30
N TRP A 841 -51.70 37.51 13.41
CA TRP A 841 -52.72 37.83 12.38
C TRP A 841 -54.15 37.92 12.91
N ALA A 842 -54.34 38.52 14.09
CA ALA A 842 -55.64 38.68 14.74
C ALA A 842 -56.42 37.36 14.92
N LYS A 843 -55.72 36.23 15.04
CA LYS A 843 -56.32 34.93 15.38
C LYS A 843 -56.80 34.93 16.83
N ALA A 844 -57.76 34.05 17.13
CA ALA A 844 -58.26 33.88 18.49
C ALA A 844 -57.30 33.02 19.33
N GLY A 845 -57.23 33.31 20.63
CA GLY A 845 -56.34 32.62 21.57
C GLY A 845 -55.01 33.34 21.78
N GLN A 846 -54.10 32.67 22.48
CA GLN A 846 -52.79 33.17 22.85
C GLN A 846 -51.71 32.16 22.47
N VAL A 847 -50.48 32.65 22.27
CA VAL A 847 -49.29 31.82 22.04
C VAL A 847 -48.20 32.32 22.98
N ALA A 848 -47.46 31.40 23.61
CA ALA A 848 -46.29 31.73 24.41
C ALA A 848 -45.30 32.54 23.58
N GLY A 849 -44.63 33.51 24.20
CA GLY A 849 -43.83 34.50 23.49
C GLY A 849 -42.79 33.83 22.56
N TRP A 850 -42.77 34.27 21.30
CA TRP A 850 -41.83 33.81 20.27
C TRP A 850 -40.79 34.89 19.94
N ALA A 851 -39.65 34.49 19.39
CA ALA A 851 -38.66 35.39 18.82
C ALA A 851 -39.05 35.77 17.38
N ALA A 852 -39.30 34.75 16.56
CA ALA A 852 -39.71 34.90 15.16
C ALA A 852 -40.75 33.84 14.80
N PHE A 853 -41.51 34.06 13.73
CA PHE A 853 -42.42 33.05 13.20
C PHE A 853 -42.60 33.13 11.68
N ILE A 854 -42.91 32.00 11.07
CA ILE A 854 -43.37 31.89 9.69
C ILE A 854 -44.90 31.84 9.72
N GLY A 855 -45.56 32.67 8.91
CA GLY A 855 -47.00 32.55 8.65
C GLY A 855 -47.24 32.15 7.20
N ASN A 856 -48.18 31.24 6.95
CA ASN A 856 -48.63 30.84 5.63
C ASN A 856 -50.15 30.89 5.52
N GLU A 857 -50.63 31.71 4.59
CA GLU A 857 -52.05 31.96 4.35
C GLU A 857 -52.64 30.92 3.39
N ASN A 858 -53.73 30.29 3.81
CA ASN A 858 -54.42 29.26 3.02
C ASN A 858 -55.13 29.81 1.77
N SER A 859 -55.43 31.11 1.74
CA SER A 859 -56.27 31.70 0.69
C SER A 859 -55.55 31.91 -0.65
N ASN A 860 -54.23 32.05 -0.62
CA ASN A 860 -53.43 32.50 -1.76
C ASN A 860 -51.97 31.95 -1.75
N LEU A 861 -51.65 30.99 -0.87
CA LEU A 861 -50.31 30.41 -0.66
C LEU A 861 -49.24 31.44 -0.24
N TRP A 862 -49.65 32.63 0.20
CA TRP A 862 -48.71 33.64 0.65
C TRP A 862 -48.03 33.17 1.93
N CYS A 863 -46.70 33.29 2.01
CA CYS A 863 -45.93 32.98 3.21
C CYS A 863 -44.91 34.09 3.50
N GLY A 864 -44.56 34.24 4.78
CA GLY A 864 -43.66 35.29 5.23
C GLY A 864 -43.10 35.04 6.63
N TRP A 865 -41.87 35.49 6.85
CA TRP A 865 -41.29 35.63 8.19
C TRP A 865 -41.73 36.94 8.85
N PHE A 866 -41.93 36.87 10.16
CA PHE A 866 -42.33 37.98 11.01
C PHE A 866 -41.50 38.00 12.28
N ASP A 867 -41.32 39.20 12.83
CA ASP A 867 -40.51 39.49 14.02
C ASP A 867 -39.02 39.12 13.92
N ALA A 868 -38.58 38.52 12.80
CA ALA A 868 -37.19 38.18 12.51
C ALA A 868 -36.31 39.41 12.21
N GLN A 869 -35.13 39.42 12.81
CA GLN A 869 -34.02 40.35 12.58
C GLN A 869 -32.86 39.69 11.81
N GLY A 870 -32.72 38.37 11.89
CA GLY A 870 -31.78 37.57 11.12
C GLY A 870 -32.14 37.47 9.62
N ALA A 871 -31.17 37.07 8.80
CA ALA A 871 -31.43 36.80 7.39
C ALA A 871 -32.40 35.63 7.22
N THR A 872 -33.42 35.77 6.37
CA THR A 872 -34.47 34.77 6.20
C THR A 872 -34.75 34.43 4.73
N GLN A 873 -35.24 33.20 4.52
CA GLN A 873 -35.91 32.77 3.29
C GLN A 873 -37.18 32.00 3.65
N VAL A 874 -38.16 31.97 2.75
CA VAL A 874 -39.42 31.23 2.94
C VAL A 874 -40.02 30.84 1.60
N ALA A 875 -40.58 29.63 1.52
CA ALA A 875 -41.36 29.15 0.38
C ALA A 875 -42.51 28.25 0.84
N ALA A 876 -43.54 28.14 -0.01
CA ALA A 876 -44.65 27.21 0.18
C ALA A 876 -44.91 26.46 -1.14
N GLY A 877 -44.93 25.14 -1.09
CA GLY A 877 -45.00 24.28 -2.29
C GLY A 877 -46.34 24.27 -3.04
N GLY A 878 -47.44 24.62 -2.36
CA GLY A 878 -48.79 24.61 -2.90
C GLY A 878 -49.42 23.21 -2.95
N GLY A 879 -50.63 23.07 -2.41
CA GLY A 879 -51.40 21.83 -2.46
C GLY A 879 -51.11 20.90 -1.30
N SER A 880 -50.36 19.82 -1.55
CA SER A 880 -49.86 18.89 -0.51
C SER A 880 -48.35 19.06 -0.33
N GLY A 881 -47.88 20.31 -0.33
CA GLY A 881 -46.48 20.69 -0.33
C GLY A 881 -45.97 21.00 1.08
N TRP A 882 -44.81 21.66 1.16
CA TRP A 882 -44.20 22.06 2.43
C TRP A 882 -44.10 23.58 2.53
N LEU A 883 -44.38 24.09 3.72
CA LEU A 883 -44.00 25.42 4.17
C LEU A 883 -42.59 25.32 4.75
N GLU A 884 -41.66 25.98 4.09
CA GLU A 884 -40.24 25.94 4.43
C GLU A 884 -39.74 27.33 4.74
N GLY A 885 -38.78 27.43 5.64
CA GLY A 885 -38.08 28.68 5.87
C GLY A 885 -36.74 28.51 6.55
N THR A 886 -35.86 29.48 6.31
CA THR A 886 -34.58 29.60 6.99
C THR A 886 -34.48 30.88 7.81
N LEU A 887 -33.72 30.81 8.90
CA LEU A 887 -33.41 31.93 9.79
C LEU A 887 -31.94 31.87 10.23
N ASP A 888 -31.17 32.93 9.97
CA ASP A 888 -29.84 33.11 10.55
C ASP A 888 -29.93 33.47 12.03
N LEU A 889 -29.66 32.49 12.89
CA LEU A 889 -29.84 32.60 14.34
C LEU A 889 -28.82 33.52 15.01
N ALA A 890 -27.59 33.58 14.48
CA ALA A 890 -26.59 34.49 15.00
C ALA A 890 -26.96 35.95 14.72
N GLY A 891 -27.56 36.22 13.56
CA GLY A 891 -28.15 37.52 13.25
C GLY A 891 -29.39 37.85 14.09
N GLU A 892 -30.20 36.84 14.43
CA GLU A 892 -31.41 36.99 15.24
C GLU A 892 -31.12 37.30 16.72
N PHE A 893 -30.23 36.52 17.34
CA PHE A 893 -29.98 36.54 18.78
C PHE A 893 -28.65 37.20 19.17
N GLY A 894 -27.86 37.66 18.20
CA GLY A 894 -26.52 38.25 18.40
C GLY A 894 -25.40 37.22 18.55
N ALA A 895 -25.73 35.96 18.83
CA ALA A 895 -24.87 34.79 18.81
C ALA A 895 -25.73 33.55 18.52
N LEU A 896 -25.11 32.41 18.19
CA LEU A 896 -25.85 31.15 18.02
C LEU A 896 -26.28 30.64 19.42
N PRO A 897 -27.58 30.50 19.73
CA PRO A 897 -28.02 29.94 21.00
C PRO A 897 -27.78 28.42 21.04
N GLU A 898 -27.72 27.84 22.25
CA GLU A 898 -27.52 26.39 22.47
C GLU A 898 -28.72 25.56 21.97
N SER A 899 -29.93 26.08 22.16
CA SER A 899 -31.19 25.49 21.73
C SER A 899 -32.17 26.56 21.26
N VAL A 900 -33.11 26.16 20.42
CA VAL A 900 -34.34 26.92 20.13
C VAL A 900 -35.56 26.06 20.43
N TRP A 901 -36.69 26.71 20.69
CA TRP A 901 -37.96 26.06 20.95
C TRP A 901 -38.87 26.28 19.75
N LEU A 902 -39.45 25.20 19.23
CA LEU A 902 -40.23 25.18 18.01
C LEU A 902 -41.67 24.73 18.27
N ALA A 903 -42.64 25.39 17.65
CA ALA A 903 -44.03 24.95 17.66
C ALA A 903 -44.68 25.22 16.31
N PHE A 904 -45.68 24.44 15.95
CA PHE A 904 -46.43 24.56 14.71
C PHE A 904 -47.93 24.55 15.00
N GLY A 905 -48.60 25.65 14.67
CA GLY A 905 -50.00 25.91 14.98
C GLY A 905 -50.85 26.14 13.73
N PRO A 906 -51.76 25.22 13.38
CA PRO A 906 -52.79 25.46 12.36
C PRO A 906 -54.00 26.21 12.94
N TYR A 907 -54.41 27.31 12.31
CA TYR A 907 -55.52 28.18 12.72
C TYR A 907 -56.61 28.28 11.66
N ALA A 908 -57.87 28.43 12.06
CA ALA A 908 -58.94 28.68 11.09
C ALA A 908 -58.70 29.97 10.27
N SER A 909 -58.95 29.92 8.96
CA SER A 909 -58.58 30.98 7.99
C SER A 909 -59.14 32.40 8.29
N PRO A 910 -60.37 32.60 8.81
CA PRO A 910 -60.88 33.96 9.06
C PRO A 910 -60.15 34.70 10.20
N ASP A 911 -60.24 36.02 10.22
CA ASP A 911 -59.90 36.83 11.40
C ASP A 911 -60.71 36.34 12.62
N GLY A 912 -60.06 36.24 13.78
CA GLY A 912 -60.65 35.62 14.97
C GLY A 912 -60.86 34.10 14.87
N GLY A 913 -60.32 33.44 13.84
CA GLY A 913 -60.25 31.99 13.75
C GLY A 913 -59.40 31.40 14.87
N GLY A 914 -59.90 30.35 15.53
CA GLY A 914 -59.20 29.69 16.64
C GLY A 914 -58.14 28.69 16.18
N LEU A 915 -57.21 28.38 17.08
CA LEU A 915 -56.24 27.30 16.94
C LEU A 915 -56.96 25.96 16.81
N ILE A 916 -56.50 25.12 15.90
CA ILE A 916 -56.97 23.74 15.75
C ILE A 916 -56.15 22.89 16.73
N ALA A 917 -56.47 23.01 18.01
CA ALA A 917 -55.66 22.48 19.12
C ALA A 917 -55.41 20.96 19.07
N PHE A 918 -56.28 20.18 18.43
CA PHE A 918 -56.04 18.73 18.24
C PHE A 918 -54.97 18.42 17.19
N ALA A 919 -54.57 19.41 16.38
CA ALA A 919 -53.70 19.27 15.22
C ALA A 919 -52.38 20.06 15.36
N GLN A 920 -52.22 20.90 16.39
CA GLN A 920 -50.94 21.58 16.66
C GLN A 920 -49.81 20.57 16.93
N VAL A 921 -48.58 20.98 16.67
CA VAL A 921 -47.37 20.17 16.84
C VAL A 921 -46.35 20.97 17.65
N PRO A 922 -45.83 20.46 18.78
CA PRO A 922 -46.25 19.27 19.52
C PRO A 922 -47.73 19.23 19.92
N PRO A 923 -48.31 18.05 20.21
CA PRO A 923 -49.71 17.94 20.65
C PRO A 923 -50.01 18.81 21.88
N SER A 924 -51.21 19.39 21.94
CA SER A 924 -51.63 20.20 23.08
C SER A 924 -51.64 19.39 24.38
N VAL A 925 -51.12 19.98 25.45
CA VAL A 925 -51.06 19.37 26.79
C VAL A 925 -52.33 19.63 27.61
N ASN A 926 -53.09 20.68 27.29
CA ASN A 926 -54.26 21.10 28.08
C ASN A 926 -55.55 21.30 27.24
N GLY A 927 -55.45 21.40 25.90
CA GLY A 927 -56.57 21.55 24.97
C GLY A 927 -57.32 22.88 25.09
N ASP A 928 -56.71 23.94 25.63
CA ASP A 928 -57.39 25.21 25.91
C ASP A 928 -57.51 26.17 24.71
N GLY A 929 -56.88 25.82 23.58
CA GLY A 929 -56.89 26.62 22.36
C GLY A 929 -55.78 27.68 22.29
N ASN A 930 -54.81 27.62 23.19
CA ASN A 930 -53.56 28.38 23.16
C ASN A 930 -52.40 27.46 22.77
N VAL A 931 -51.27 28.06 22.39
CA VAL A 931 -49.97 27.35 22.33
C VAL A 931 -49.16 27.76 23.56
N ASP A 932 -49.12 26.90 24.58
CA ASP A 932 -48.41 27.16 25.83
C ASP A 932 -46.89 26.95 25.70
N ALA A 933 -46.11 27.48 26.66
CA ALA A 933 -44.66 27.28 26.69
C ALA A 933 -44.25 25.80 26.75
N ALA A 934 -45.05 24.97 27.43
CA ALA A 934 -44.87 23.52 27.50
C ALA A 934 -45.24 22.77 26.21
N GLU A 935 -45.80 23.48 25.22
CA GLU A 935 -46.22 22.94 23.92
C GLU A 935 -45.26 23.34 22.80
N TYR A 936 -44.04 23.76 23.15
CA TYR A 936 -42.90 23.87 22.22
C TYR A 936 -41.98 22.66 22.39
N VAL A 937 -41.36 22.20 21.30
CA VAL A 937 -40.29 21.21 21.33
C VAL A 937 -38.93 21.91 21.32
N GLU A 938 -38.03 21.50 22.20
CA GLU A 938 -36.63 21.95 22.19
C GLU A 938 -35.89 21.31 21.00
N PHE A 939 -35.18 22.12 20.22
CA PHE A 939 -34.29 21.71 19.14
C PHE A 939 -32.87 22.19 19.46
N PRO A 940 -31.94 21.28 19.80
CA PRO A 940 -30.56 21.64 20.12
C PRO A 940 -29.78 22.04 18.87
N LEU A 941 -28.99 23.10 18.96
CA LEU A 941 -28.29 23.76 17.85
C LEU A 941 -26.77 23.61 17.91
N THR A 942 -26.24 23.22 19.06
CA THR A 942 -24.82 22.96 19.25
C THR A 942 -24.64 21.59 19.88
N THR A 943 -23.57 20.88 19.50
CA THR A 943 -23.03 19.75 20.29
C THR A 943 -22.17 20.24 21.46
N ALA A 944 -22.29 21.52 21.84
CA ALA A 944 -21.67 22.03 23.05
C ALA A 944 -22.38 21.37 24.25
N PRO A 945 -21.64 20.80 25.21
CA PRO A 945 -22.20 20.27 26.44
C PRO A 945 -23.15 21.23 27.10
N ARG A 946 -24.32 20.73 27.50
CA ARG A 946 -25.34 21.50 28.20
C ARG A 946 -24.74 22.00 29.52
N ARG A 947 -24.88 23.29 29.86
CA ARG A 947 -24.38 23.83 31.14
C ARG A 947 -25.01 23.07 32.31
N GLY A 948 -24.20 22.66 33.28
CA GLY A 948 -24.63 21.84 34.42
C GLY A 948 -24.73 20.34 34.11
N ASP A 949 -24.66 19.93 32.84
CA ASP A 949 -24.47 18.54 32.43
C ASP A 949 -22.96 18.28 32.35
N THR A 950 -22.43 17.83 33.47
CA THR A 950 -20.99 17.67 33.68
C THR A 950 -20.54 16.24 33.42
N ASN A 951 -21.44 15.32 33.09
CA ASN A 951 -21.10 14.02 32.54
C ASN A 951 -21.37 13.92 31.02
N CYS A 952 -22.00 14.94 30.43
CA CYS A 952 -22.38 15.07 29.02
C CYS A 952 -23.35 13.99 28.52
N ASP A 953 -24.26 13.51 29.37
CA ASP A 953 -25.27 12.50 29.01
C ASP A 953 -26.58 13.11 28.47
N GLY A 954 -26.68 14.44 28.45
CA GLY A 954 -27.82 15.22 27.94
C GLY A 954 -28.86 15.56 29.00
N VAL A 955 -28.70 15.07 30.23
CA VAL A 955 -29.60 15.29 31.37
C VAL A 955 -28.83 16.00 32.47
N ILE A 956 -29.51 16.88 33.22
CA ILE A 956 -28.94 17.52 34.41
C ILE A 956 -29.62 16.90 35.63
N ASP A 957 -28.92 16.01 36.32
CA ASP A 957 -29.42 15.31 37.49
C ASP A 957 -28.34 15.00 38.54
N PHE A 958 -28.64 14.12 39.50
CA PHE A 958 -27.71 13.82 40.59
C PHE A 958 -26.40 13.18 40.14
N ASP A 959 -26.37 12.57 38.95
CA ASP A 959 -25.18 11.93 38.38
C ASP A 959 -24.17 12.98 37.84
N ASP A 960 -24.55 14.26 37.78
CA ASP A 960 -23.65 15.39 37.51
C ASP A 960 -22.86 15.87 38.73
N ILE A 961 -23.23 15.48 39.95
CA ILE A 961 -22.59 16.02 41.15
C ILE A 961 -21.13 15.59 41.24
N ASP A 962 -20.85 14.30 41.03
CA ASP A 962 -19.48 13.76 41.11
C ASP A 962 -18.56 14.32 40.01
N PRO A 963 -18.98 14.40 38.73
CA PRO A 963 -18.21 15.09 37.69
C PRO A 963 -18.05 16.60 37.94
N PHE A 964 -19.07 17.32 38.42
CA PHE A 964 -18.96 18.74 38.78
C PHE A 964 -17.92 18.96 39.89
N VAL A 965 -17.93 18.14 40.95
CA VAL A 965 -16.91 18.18 42.01
C VAL A 965 -15.51 17.89 41.45
N LEU A 966 -15.39 16.99 40.47
CA LEU A 966 -14.13 16.72 39.80
C LEU A 966 -13.68 17.91 38.92
N ALA A 967 -14.62 18.61 38.29
CA ALA A 967 -14.33 19.81 37.50
C ALA A 967 -13.75 20.93 38.37
N LEU A 968 -14.28 21.14 39.58
CA LEU A 968 -13.75 22.08 40.58
C LEU A 968 -12.31 21.74 41.03
N ALA A 969 -11.92 20.46 40.96
CA ALA A 969 -10.55 20.02 41.26
C ALA A 969 -9.55 20.34 40.13
N GLY A 970 -10.05 20.72 38.95
CA GLY A 970 -9.27 21.26 37.83
C GLY A 970 -9.43 20.49 36.53
N GLN A 971 -9.31 21.25 35.42
CA GLN A 971 -9.52 20.78 34.04
C GLN A 971 -8.79 19.47 33.69
N ALA A 972 -7.53 19.32 34.11
CA ALA A 972 -6.72 18.16 33.72
C ALA A 972 -7.22 16.84 34.33
N ALA A 973 -7.79 16.87 35.56
CA ALA A 973 -8.33 15.68 36.22
C ALA A 973 -9.71 15.34 35.65
N TYR A 974 -10.53 16.36 35.42
CA TYR A 974 -11.84 16.23 34.80
C TYR A 974 -11.76 15.68 33.38
N ALA A 975 -10.94 16.28 32.52
CA ALA A 975 -10.77 15.83 31.12
C ALA A 975 -10.14 14.43 30.99
N ALA A 976 -9.49 13.91 32.04
CA ALA A 976 -8.99 12.53 32.05
C ALA A 976 -10.10 11.49 32.31
N GLN A 977 -11.18 11.88 32.98
CA GLN A 977 -12.30 11.01 33.33
C GLN A 977 -13.52 11.22 32.44
N TYR A 978 -13.70 12.43 31.91
CA TYR A 978 -14.76 12.84 31.00
C TYR A 978 -14.14 13.49 29.74
N PRO A 979 -13.41 12.73 28.90
CA PRO A 979 -12.64 13.26 27.77
C PRO A 979 -13.51 13.86 26.66
N ASP A 980 -14.77 13.40 26.58
CA ASP A 980 -15.75 13.85 25.60
C ASP A 980 -16.66 14.97 26.15
N CYS A 981 -16.40 15.41 27.39
CA CYS A 981 -17.15 16.48 28.05
C CYS A 981 -16.29 17.73 28.24
N THR A 982 -16.84 18.90 27.91
CA THR A 982 -16.10 20.16 28.05
C THR A 982 -16.03 20.54 29.53
N TRP A 983 -14.84 20.82 30.03
CA TRP A 983 -14.68 21.26 31.42
C TRP A 983 -15.50 22.52 31.75
N LEU A 984 -15.75 23.36 30.75
CA LEU A 984 -16.60 24.55 30.88
C LEU A 984 -18.10 24.24 31.04
N SER A 985 -18.55 22.98 30.96
CA SER A 985 -19.94 22.65 31.34
C SER A 985 -20.19 22.81 32.84
N ALA A 986 -19.11 22.84 33.63
CA ALA A 986 -19.13 23.13 35.06
C ALA A 986 -19.02 24.63 35.41
N ASP A 987 -18.87 25.52 34.41
CA ASP A 987 -19.00 26.98 34.59
C ASP A 987 -20.50 27.31 34.61
N ALA A 988 -21.09 27.17 35.79
CA ALA A 988 -22.51 27.26 36.03
C ALA A 988 -22.98 28.70 36.21
N ASP A 989 -22.11 29.62 36.64
CA ASP A 989 -22.44 31.04 36.84
C ASP A 989 -22.10 31.95 35.65
N CYS A 990 -21.45 31.38 34.62
CA CYS A 990 -21.14 31.99 33.33
C CYS A 990 -20.05 33.08 33.37
N ASP A 991 -19.20 33.11 34.39
CA ASP A 991 -18.16 34.12 34.51
C ASP A 991 -16.87 33.78 33.72
N GLY A 992 -16.80 32.56 33.16
CA GLY A 992 -15.67 32.06 32.38
C GLY A 992 -14.62 31.31 33.21
N ALA A 993 -14.86 31.12 34.51
CA ALA A 993 -14.09 30.27 35.39
C ALA A 993 -14.90 29.04 35.84
N VAL A 994 -14.20 27.99 36.25
CA VAL A 994 -14.82 26.85 36.96
C VAL A 994 -14.18 26.82 38.34
N ASP A 995 -14.87 27.40 39.31
CA ASP A 995 -14.42 27.53 40.69
C ASP A 995 -15.58 27.45 41.70
N PHE A 996 -15.31 27.79 42.95
CA PHE A 996 -16.30 27.57 44.02
C PHE A 996 -17.55 28.46 43.90
N ASP A 997 -17.50 29.53 43.10
CA ASP A 997 -18.62 30.43 42.89
C ASP A 997 -19.70 29.76 41.99
N ASP A 998 -19.37 28.71 41.24
CA ASP A 998 -20.29 27.90 40.43
C ASP A 998 -21.25 27.00 41.23
N ILE A 999 -20.96 26.72 42.50
CA ILE A 999 -21.70 25.71 43.27
C ILE A 999 -23.17 26.08 43.41
N ASP A 1000 -23.47 27.33 43.75
CA ASP A 1000 -24.85 27.77 43.98
C ASP A 1000 -25.66 27.76 42.67
N ALA A 1001 -25.01 28.08 41.54
CA ALA A 1001 -25.61 28.04 40.21
C ALA A 1001 -25.84 26.59 39.71
N PHE A 1002 -24.87 25.69 39.95
CA PHE A 1002 -25.01 24.27 39.64
C PHE A 1002 -26.12 23.60 40.48
N VAL A 1003 -26.28 23.97 41.76
CA VAL A 1003 -27.39 23.45 42.58
C VAL A 1003 -28.75 23.96 42.06
N ALA A 1004 -28.82 25.17 41.52
CA ALA A 1004 -30.02 25.67 40.87
C ALA A 1004 -30.35 24.86 39.61
N CYS A 1005 -29.34 24.51 38.80
CA CYS A 1005 -29.43 23.63 37.64
C CYS A 1005 -30.05 22.26 37.94
N LEU A 1006 -29.76 21.66 39.12
CA LEU A 1006 -30.33 20.37 39.52
C LEU A 1006 -31.84 20.40 39.83
N SER A 1007 -32.42 21.60 40.01
CA SER A 1007 -33.80 21.77 40.49
C SER A 1007 -34.66 22.69 39.63
N GLY A 1008 -34.12 23.22 38.53
CA GLY A 1008 -34.77 24.20 37.65
C GLY A 1008 -33.91 24.57 36.43
N PRO A 1009 -34.31 25.58 35.64
CA PRO A 1009 -33.56 26.00 34.44
C PRO A 1009 -32.17 26.58 34.78
N CYS A 1010 -31.17 26.23 33.97
CA CYS A 1010 -29.77 26.66 34.05
C CYS A 1010 -29.50 28.03 33.38
N ASP A 1011 -30.21 29.07 33.81
CA ASP A 1011 -30.04 30.41 33.25
C ASP A 1011 -28.85 31.16 33.88
N CYS A 1012 -28.09 31.94 33.09
CA CYS A 1012 -27.05 32.82 33.64
C CYS A 1012 -27.68 33.96 34.48
N PRO A 1013 -27.06 34.37 35.61
CA PRO A 1013 -27.48 35.53 36.40
C PRO A 1013 -27.47 36.88 35.68
#